data_AF-A0A2E6GWF6-F1
#
_entry.id   AF-A0A2E6GWF6-F1
#
_cell.length_a   1.000
_cell.length_b   1.000
_cell.length_c   1.000
_cell.angle_alpha   90.00
_cell.angle_beta   90.00
_cell.angle_gamma   90.00
#
_symmetry.space_group_name_H-M   'P 1'
#
loop_
_entity.id
_entity.type
_entity.pdbx_description
1 polymer ?
#
loop_
_entity_poly.entity_id
_entity_poly.type
_entity_poly.pdbx_seq_one_letter_code
_entity_poly.pdbx_strand_id
1 'polypeptide(L)'
;MFIKDFITPLLIFTSLLTIAQTPIKVALIGNSTVTADKGWGGRLASKFQNHVTILNSAAGGRSSKSWYDEGRLPAVLAENPDYIFIEFGHNDQPGKGADRETDPETTFQDYLKIYIDAARSIGATPVIISPVTRRYFGSDGKIDTTWSGYLDDYADGAKAIATAENVAFINLFYLSVAHHNEIGETASMAYNGPSSADDITHFNTTGAKAITNIIVEEIEAVIPELAAHLLINSYDDICSPVGWATHDGSVTGGEGGDTVWVSTFEDFKTEAASVDPQVIIITGSIGTGGGSTSRVYVKSNKTILGYGNAELHGSIFVSNANNVIIRNLKVRGDGAHDRDGEDCMALSNSEHVWVDHVEFEDGGDGNLDIVRESNYVTVSWCKFSYTSKSTYHQWSNLNGNSDDRITDRGKLKITFHHNYWAEGCVRRMPNVRFGKVHVVNNYYRTEQKDDFCIGATKEADMLIENNVFEWVNEALMYSNTATAAELKNNLFIATIGGKTGFGTAFTPPYPYTMTAVEDVENVVRFSAGRTDLNDLFCSGSVFADCNGTPDGTAYEDNCGVCVGGTTGLEACSEKIEAETACAVDGDANESSNTGFSGTGYVNTTNAIGSSVTYMIESDQDKEVEFGYRFANGGTDARPGTIYVNGQEGNTVPFPSTASWTTWESGTLTIDLVEGVNKIEIRATTAGGLANLDYLSLYDNSVSSASCTDCNGDLFGTASINDCGVCSGGLTNVDPNATPTWYADADNDGLGNPLDSIVICEQPDGYVSNSNDACPNDQKNICNYQFDDLCAPVGWATYNGTTNGGAGGDTVHVSTFADLKSHAESEGSTVIFLSGSVGTGNGADSRIYVNSNKTILGHLGAELHGYFIIDGESNIVIRNLKLRGDGARDNGNDDVISVITGTHLWFDHLDISDGEDGNLDIKRESNYITISWCKFSYTSASTAHEFSNLIGHNDDHIADRDHSKVTLHHNYWAAGVKQRMPRVRFGQVHIVNNYYRSDSDGNDYCIGAGKEADLLIENNVFELVTNPLNYIGGAATAVNLNNNLFTNAPGDKTETGTAFTPPYAYTMTPVNEVEDLVRYSAGQRELRDIICSDQIESDCNEDLFGTATVDDCGICSGGLTGVVPNDDCTITSVNSQINDSIYLFPNPTNDFINISESTTWKLVDVYGAIISNGTGKKI
;
A
#
# COMPACT_ATOMS: atom_id res chain seq x y z
N MET A 1 16.70 26.88 61.26
CA MET A 1 16.08 25.88 62.16
C MET A 1 14.73 25.53 61.56
N PHE A 2 14.55 24.26 61.20
CA PHE A 2 13.39 23.50 60.66
C PHE A 2 12.01 24.19 60.63
N ILE A 3 11.12 23.94 59.64
CA ILE A 3 10.37 22.67 59.40
C ILE A 3 9.73 22.64 57.97
N LYS A 4 9.48 21.41 57.50
CA LYS A 4 8.78 20.86 56.31
C LYS A 4 7.45 21.52 55.88
N ASP A 5 7.13 21.46 54.58
CA ASP A 5 5.95 20.74 54.04
C ASP A 5 5.84 20.76 52.49
N PHE A 6 5.51 19.58 51.93
CA PHE A 6 4.84 19.21 50.67
C PHE A 6 5.25 19.80 49.30
N ILE A 7 5.80 18.95 48.42
CA ILE A 7 5.57 19.01 46.97
C ILE A 7 5.15 17.61 46.49
N THR A 8 3.92 17.51 46.00
CA THR A 8 3.31 16.35 45.34
C THR A 8 3.68 16.37 43.86
N PRO A 9 4.05 15.24 43.20
CA PRO A 9 4.19 15.22 41.76
C PRO A 9 2.80 15.09 41.11
N LEU A 10 2.49 16.02 40.21
CA LEU A 10 1.28 16.04 39.39
C LEU A 10 1.42 14.95 38.31
N LEU A 11 0.80 13.78 38.53
CA LEU A 11 0.57 12.83 37.44
C LEU A 11 -0.40 13.45 36.45
N ILE A 12 0.09 13.76 35.25
CA ILE A 12 -0.75 14.06 34.08
C ILE A 12 -1.33 12.71 33.64
N PHE A 13 -2.56 12.41 34.05
CA PHE A 13 -3.36 11.38 33.41
C PHE A 13 -3.76 11.90 32.02
N THR A 14 -3.14 11.39 30.97
CA THR A 14 -3.73 11.41 29.63
C THR A 14 -4.91 10.45 29.66
N SER A 15 -6.11 10.98 29.91
CA SER A 15 -7.34 10.25 29.62
C SER A 15 -7.42 10.08 28.10
N LEU A 16 -7.18 8.87 27.60
CA LEU A 16 -7.65 8.48 26.28
C LEU A 16 -9.17 8.68 26.25
N LEU A 17 -9.61 9.75 25.61
CA LEU A 17 -10.98 9.87 25.13
C LEU A 17 -11.14 8.82 24.04
N THR A 18 -11.80 7.71 24.36
CA THR A 18 -12.40 6.85 23.33
C THR A 18 -13.48 7.68 22.62
N ILE A 19 -13.18 8.12 21.40
CA ILE A 19 -14.18 8.66 20.49
C ILE A 19 -15.13 7.51 20.16
N ALA A 20 -16.36 7.55 20.68
CA ALA A 20 -17.39 6.61 20.27
C ALA A 20 -17.72 6.87 18.79
N GLN A 21 -17.51 5.87 17.93
CA GLN A 21 -17.85 5.96 16.51
C GLN A 21 -19.36 6.23 16.35
N THR A 22 -19.71 7.13 15.42
CA THR A 22 -21.10 7.50 15.12
C THR A 22 -21.85 6.28 14.57
N PRO A 23 -23.01 5.89 15.14
CA PRO A 23 -23.81 4.77 14.61
C PRO A 23 -24.29 5.04 13.18
N ILE A 24 -24.21 4.04 12.31
CA ILE A 24 -24.66 4.09 10.90
C ILE A 24 -25.84 3.13 10.73
N LYS A 25 -26.85 3.50 9.95
CA LYS A 25 -28.02 2.68 9.63
C LYS A 25 -28.16 2.48 8.13
N VAL A 26 -28.27 1.23 7.71
CA VAL A 26 -28.53 0.86 6.31
C VAL A 26 -29.88 0.15 6.24
N ALA A 27 -30.86 0.72 5.53
CA ALA A 27 -32.14 0.09 5.31
C ALA A 27 -32.15 -0.71 4.00
N LEU A 28 -32.75 -1.90 4.00
CA LEU A 28 -32.94 -2.71 2.78
C LEU A 28 -34.42 -2.72 2.40
N ILE A 29 -34.75 -2.33 1.18
CA ILE A 29 -36.10 -2.49 0.61
C ILE A 29 -36.02 -3.37 -0.63
N GLY A 30 -37.02 -4.23 -0.81
CA GLY A 30 -37.01 -5.13 -1.95
C GLY A 30 -38.02 -6.26 -1.88
N ASN A 31 -37.85 -7.19 -2.81
CA ASN A 31 -38.72 -8.36 -2.99
C ASN A 31 -38.21 -9.59 -2.19
N SER A 32 -38.68 -10.79 -2.53
CA SER A 32 -38.31 -12.04 -1.83
C SER A 32 -36.83 -12.44 -1.92
N THR A 33 -36.08 -11.90 -2.87
CA THR A 33 -34.62 -12.11 -3.00
C THR A 33 -33.78 -11.26 -2.06
N VAL A 34 -34.38 -10.30 -1.35
CA VAL A 34 -33.73 -9.46 -0.33
C VAL A 34 -34.14 -9.86 1.09
N THR A 35 -35.24 -10.59 1.28
CA THR A 35 -35.75 -10.89 2.63
C THR A 35 -34.76 -11.72 3.44
N ALA A 36 -34.78 -11.56 4.76
CA ALA A 36 -33.83 -12.26 5.64
C ALA A 36 -33.96 -13.79 5.62
N ASP A 37 -35.12 -14.34 5.28
CA ASP A 37 -35.43 -15.77 5.33
C ASP A 37 -35.18 -16.53 4.01
N LYS A 38 -35.13 -15.82 2.88
CA LYS A 38 -35.09 -16.42 1.53
C LYS A 38 -34.15 -15.70 0.55
N GLY A 39 -33.70 -14.51 0.92
CA GLY A 39 -32.87 -13.63 0.14
C GLY A 39 -31.47 -13.44 0.72
N TRP A 40 -30.68 -12.59 0.07
CA TRP A 40 -29.31 -12.27 0.53
C TRP A 40 -29.31 -11.33 1.74
N GLY A 41 -30.31 -10.46 1.88
CA GLY A 41 -30.30 -9.37 2.86
C GLY A 41 -30.24 -9.78 4.33
N GLY A 42 -30.46 -11.06 4.67
CA GLY A 42 -30.27 -11.59 6.02
C GLY A 42 -28.80 -11.77 6.43
N ARG A 43 -27.86 -11.73 5.48
CA ARG A 43 -26.43 -11.96 5.71
C ARG A 43 -25.58 -10.69 5.66
N LEU A 44 -26.13 -9.58 5.19
CA LEU A 44 -25.38 -8.33 5.05
C LEU A 44 -24.91 -7.78 6.41
N ALA A 45 -25.70 -7.94 7.47
CA ALA A 45 -25.35 -7.39 8.80
C ALA A 45 -24.05 -7.94 9.36
N SER A 46 -23.73 -9.21 9.12
CA SER A 46 -22.49 -9.84 9.61
C SER A 46 -21.24 -9.43 8.84
N LYS A 47 -21.36 -8.48 7.90
CA LYS A 47 -20.26 -7.99 7.06
C LYS A 47 -19.76 -6.61 7.48
N PHE A 48 -20.47 -5.94 8.38
CA PHE A 48 -20.12 -4.62 8.87
C PHE A 48 -19.72 -4.63 10.34
N GLN A 49 -18.91 -3.65 10.72
CA GLN A 49 -18.55 -3.35 12.10
C GLN A 49 -19.81 -3.07 12.94
N ASN A 50 -19.70 -3.27 14.26
CA ASN A 50 -20.84 -3.29 15.17
C ASN A 50 -21.58 -1.95 15.33
N HIS A 51 -21.00 -0.83 14.88
CA HIS A 51 -21.66 0.48 14.83
C HIS A 51 -22.59 0.64 13.62
N VAL A 52 -22.59 -0.29 12.67
CA VAL A 52 -23.49 -0.31 11.51
C VAL A 52 -24.69 -1.23 11.77
N THR A 53 -25.90 -0.71 11.62
CA THR A 53 -27.15 -1.45 11.81
C THR A 53 -27.87 -1.67 10.48
N ILE A 54 -28.17 -2.93 10.13
CA ILE A 54 -28.95 -3.27 8.94
C ILE A 54 -30.45 -3.41 9.28
N LEU A 55 -31.29 -2.64 8.61
CA LEU A 55 -32.75 -2.61 8.78
C LEU A 55 -33.44 -3.22 7.55
N ASN A 56 -33.62 -4.55 7.55
CA ASN A 56 -34.22 -5.24 6.40
C ASN A 56 -35.76 -5.12 6.41
N SER A 57 -36.29 -4.31 5.49
CA SER A 57 -37.72 -4.05 5.28
C SER A 57 -38.26 -4.67 3.98
N ALA A 58 -37.50 -5.57 3.35
CA ALA A 58 -37.94 -6.29 2.16
C ALA A 58 -39.17 -7.16 2.44
N ALA A 59 -40.03 -7.35 1.43
CA ALA A 59 -41.25 -8.12 1.57
C ALA A 59 -41.44 -9.08 0.39
N GLY A 60 -41.51 -10.38 0.69
CA GLY A 60 -41.65 -11.42 -0.32
C GLY A 60 -42.95 -11.33 -1.13
N GLY A 61 -42.85 -11.65 -2.42
CA GLY A 61 -43.97 -11.64 -3.37
C GLY A 61 -44.44 -10.24 -3.79
N ARG A 62 -43.70 -9.18 -3.45
CA ARG A 62 -43.97 -7.81 -3.88
C ARG A 62 -43.05 -7.41 -5.01
N SER A 63 -43.55 -6.53 -5.85
CA SER A 63 -42.85 -5.80 -6.91
C SER A 63 -42.54 -4.38 -6.44
N SER A 64 -41.77 -3.63 -7.23
CA SER A 64 -41.52 -2.20 -6.99
C SER A 64 -42.82 -1.42 -6.78
N LYS A 65 -43.85 -1.72 -7.57
CA LYS A 65 -45.21 -1.17 -7.47
C LYS A 65 -45.96 -1.59 -6.21
N SER A 66 -46.15 -2.90 -6.03
CA SER A 66 -47.04 -3.40 -4.97
C SER A 66 -46.44 -3.19 -3.57
N TRP A 67 -45.12 -3.11 -3.42
CA TRP A 67 -44.49 -2.74 -2.16
C TRP A 67 -44.83 -1.30 -1.77
N TYR A 68 -44.81 -0.38 -2.74
CA TYR A 68 -45.19 1.02 -2.56
C TYR A 68 -46.68 1.17 -2.26
N ASP A 69 -47.55 0.57 -3.07
CA ASP A 69 -49.01 0.68 -2.96
C ASP A 69 -49.55 0.14 -1.62
N GLU A 70 -48.82 -0.79 -0.97
CA GLU A 70 -49.11 -1.27 0.38
C GLU A 70 -48.76 -0.26 1.50
N GLY A 71 -48.15 0.88 1.18
CA GLY A 71 -47.84 1.96 2.12
C GLY A 71 -46.68 1.65 3.08
N ARG A 72 -45.67 0.90 2.61
CA ARG A 72 -44.55 0.43 3.45
C ARG A 72 -43.44 1.48 3.65
N LEU A 73 -43.26 2.38 2.68
CA LEU A 73 -42.18 3.37 2.67
C LEU A 73 -42.13 4.28 3.92
N PRO A 74 -43.25 4.82 4.44
CA PRO A 74 -43.20 5.71 5.61
C PRO A 74 -42.58 5.09 6.86
N ALA A 75 -42.71 3.77 7.06
CA ALA A 75 -42.10 3.09 8.21
C ALA A 75 -40.57 3.02 8.10
N VAL A 76 -40.05 2.83 6.89
CA VAL A 76 -38.59 2.83 6.62
C VAL A 76 -38.00 4.22 6.86
N LEU A 77 -38.66 5.26 6.35
CA LEU A 77 -38.19 6.64 6.52
C LEU A 77 -38.19 7.08 7.99
N ALA A 78 -39.12 6.58 8.80
CA ALA A 78 -39.20 6.89 10.22
C ALA A 78 -38.00 6.37 11.04
N GLU A 79 -37.28 5.37 10.54
CA GLU A 79 -36.05 4.86 11.16
C GLU A 79 -34.83 5.78 10.93
N ASN A 80 -34.97 6.76 10.03
CA ASN A 80 -33.93 7.72 9.64
C ASN A 80 -32.59 7.04 9.29
N PRO A 81 -32.57 6.11 8.31
CA PRO A 81 -31.33 5.46 7.88
C PRO A 81 -30.38 6.44 7.18
N ASP A 82 -29.08 6.13 7.19
CA ASP A 82 -28.04 6.85 6.45
C ASP A 82 -27.94 6.35 5.00
N TYR A 83 -28.23 5.06 4.77
CA TYR A 83 -28.26 4.45 3.43
C TYR A 83 -29.57 3.67 3.20
N ILE A 84 -30.10 3.66 1.98
CA ILE A 84 -31.23 2.81 1.58
C ILE A 84 -30.89 1.99 0.34
N PHE A 85 -30.74 0.68 0.49
CA PHE A 85 -30.49 -0.27 -0.60
C PHE A 85 -31.82 -0.77 -1.17
N ILE A 86 -31.94 -0.75 -2.50
CA ILE A 86 -33.20 -0.91 -3.21
C ILE A 86 -33.05 -1.99 -4.30
N GLU A 87 -33.74 -3.13 -4.17
CA GLU A 87 -33.71 -4.22 -5.19
C GLU A 87 -35.11 -4.78 -5.51
N PHE A 88 -35.53 -4.67 -6.78
CA PHE A 88 -36.79 -5.18 -7.31
C PHE A 88 -36.59 -5.77 -8.72
N GLY A 89 -37.60 -6.45 -9.29
CA GLY A 89 -37.54 -7.04 -10.62
C GLY A 89 -38.26 -8.39 -10.74
N HIS A 90 -38.07 -9.32 -9.78
CA HIS A 90 -38.63 -10.67 -9.88
C HIS A 90 -40.16 -10.77 -9.93
N ASN A 91 -40.85 -9.84 -9.28
CA ASN A 91 -42.32 -9.80 -9.24
C ASN A 91 -42.90 -8.71 -10.14
N ASP A 92 -42.03 -7.94 -10.78
CA ASP A 92 -42.34 -6.84 -11.69
C ASP A 92 -42.60 -7.36 -13.12
N GLN A 93 -42.03 -8.53 -13.44
CA GLN A 93 -42.13 -9.23 -14.72
C GLN A 93 -43.56 -9.51 -15.21
N PRO A 94 -43.78 -9.58 -16.54
CA PRO A 94 -45.05 -10.00 -17.13
C PRO A 94 -45.56 -11.35 -16.61
N GLY A 95 -46.88 -11.48 -16.44
CA GLY A 95 -47.55 -12.69 -15.93
C GLY A 95 -47.75 -12.74 -14.41
N LYS A 96 -47.41 -11.69 -13.67
CA LYS A 96 -47.57 -11.56 -12.20
C LYS A 96 -48.87 -10.87 -11.78
N GLY A 97 -49.65 -10.37 -12.74
CA GLY A 97 -50.92 -9.67 -12.54
C GLY A 97 -50.78 -8.15 -12.48
N ALA A 98 -51.84 -7.43 -12.87
CA ALA A 98 -51.83 -5.97 -13.05
C ALA A 98 -51.46 -5.16 -11.78
N ASP A 99 -51.64 -5.74 -10.60
CA ASP A 99 -51.29 -5.12 -9.32
C ASP A 99 -49.77 -5.17 -9.03
N ARG A 100 -49.01 -5.98 -9.78
CA ARG A 100 -47.57 -6.17 -9.57
C ARG A 100 -46.73 -5.84 -10.78
N GLU A 101 -47.22 -6.16 -11.96
CA GLU A 101 -46.52 -5.97 -13.23
C GLU A 101 -46.18 -4.49 -13.44
N THR A 102 -44.92 -4.25 -13.79
CA THR A 102 -44.41 -2.97 -14.26
C THR A 102 -43.59 -3.20 -15.52
N ASP A 103 -43.47 -2.16 -16.34
CA ASP A 103 -42.64 -2.13 -17.53
C ASP A 103 -41.21 -1.66 -17.15
N PRO A 104 -40.14 -2.41 -17.50
CA PRO A 104 -38.77 -2.15 -17.06
C PRO A 104 -38.18 -0.83 -17.58
N GLU A 105 -38.63 -0.34 -18.74
CA GLU A 105 -38.17 0.92 -19.34
C GLU A 105 -38.94 2.15 -18.81
N THR A 106 -40.09 1.94 -18.16
CA THR A 106 -40.97 3.03 -17.72
C THR A 106 -41.42 2.86 -16.27
N THR A 107 -42.58 2.27 -16.02
CA THR A 107 -43.21 2.25 -14.69
C THR A 107 -42.36 1.60 -13.60
N PHE A 108 -41.47 0.67 -13.93
CA PHE A 108 -40.50 0.13 -12.96
C PHE A 108 -39.54 1.22 -12.46
N GLN A 109 -38.98 1.99 -13.39
CA GLN A 109 -38.10 3.11 -13.09
C GLN A 109 -38.83 4.22 -12.33
N ASP A 110 -40.10 4.49 -12.68
CA ASP A 110 -40.94 5.44 -11.93
C ASP A 110 -41.05 5.07 -10.44
N TYR A 111 -41.25 3.78 -10.13
CA TYR A 111 -41.32 3.32 -8.74
C TYR A 111 -39.96 3.35 -8.04
N LEU A 112 -38.87 2.97 -8.73
CA LEU A 112 -37.52 3.08 -8.19
C LEU A 112 -37.18 4.54 -7.86
N LYS A 113 -37.56 5.48 -8.73
CA LYS A 113 -37.40 6.92 -8.50
C LYS A 113 -38.13 7.40 -7.24
N ILE A 114 -39.35 6.92 -6.98
CA ILE A 114 -40.08 7.27 -5.75
C ILE A 114 -39.27 6.90 -4.49
N TYR A 115 -38.59 5.74 -4.50
CA TYR A 115 -37.75 5.32 -3.39
C TYR A 115 -36.47 6.14 -3.26
N ILE A 116 -35.83 6.47 -4.39
CA ILE A 116 -34.66 7.36 -4.45
C ILE A 116 -34.99 8.74 -3.87
N ASP A 117 -36.07 9.36 -4.33
CA ASP A 117 -36.50 10.68 -3.90
C ASP A 117 -36.85 10.68 -2.40
N ALA A 118 -37.48 9.61 -1.92
CA ALA A 118 -37.80 9.44 -0.51
C ALA A 118 -36.55 9.30 0.38
N ALA A 119 -35.54 8.53 -0.05
CA ALA A 119 -34.25 8.43 0.65
C ALA A 119 -33.59 9.81 0.79
N ARG A 120 -33.48 10.54 -0.34
CA ARG A 120 -32.92 11.90 -0.38
C ARG A 120 -33.67 12.87 0.52
N SER A 121 -34.99 12.74 0.63
CA SER A 121 -35.82 13.65 1.45
C SER A 121 -35.48 13.65 2.94
N ILE A 122 -34.83 12.57 3.43
CA ILE A 122 -34.37 12.44 4.82
C ILE A 122 -32.85 12.55 4.94
N GLY A 123 -32.13 12.87 3.86
CA GLY A 123 -30.67 12.94 3.82
C GLY A 123 -29.97 11.58 3.72
N ALA A 124 -30.70 10.49 3.44
CA ALA A 124 -30.12 9.18 3.23
C ALA A 124 -29.58 9.03 1.81
N THR A 125 -28.50 8.26 1.66
CA THR A 125 -27.91 7.88 0.37
C THR A 125 -28.65 6.66 -0.21
N PRO A 126 -29.39 6.81 -1.32
CA PRO A 126 -29.97 5.66 -2.00
C PRO A 126 -28.89 4.83 -2.70
N VAL A 127 -29.13 3.53 -2.83
CA VAL A 127 -28.28 2.59 -3.57
C VAL A 127 -29.19 1.63 -4.33
N ILE A 128 -29.04 1.57 -5.64
CA ILE A 128 -29.83 0.67 -6.49
C ILE A 128 -29.05 -0.63 -6.70
N ILE A 129 -29.71 -1.76 -6.49
CA ILE A 129 -29.14 -3.09 -6.72
C ILE A 129 -30.03 -3.78 -7.75
N SER A 130 -29.45 -4.24 -8.87
CA SER A 130 -30.21 -4.99 -9.88
C SER A 130 -30.72 -6.34 -9.31
N PRO A 131 -31.81 -6.91 -9.82
CA PRO A 131 -32.30 -8.20 -9.33
C PRO A 131 -31.25 -9.30 -9.52
N VAL A 132 -31.14 -10.21 -8.57
CA VAL A 132 -30.26 -11.38 -8.72
C VAL A 132 -30.76 -12.31 -9.84
N THR A 133 -29.87 -13.07 -10.48
CA THR A 133 -30.28 -13.97 -11.56
C THR A 133 -31.08 -15.17 -11.07
N ARG A 134 -31.91 -15.74 -11.97
CA ARG A 134 -32.49 -17.07 -11.75
C ARG A 134 -31.47 -18.12 -12.18
N ARG A 135 -31.32 -19.16 -11.37
CA ARG A 135 -30.38 -20.26 -11.62
C ARG A 135 -30.90 -21.29 -12.62
N TYR A 136 -31.34 -20.84 -13.80
CA TYR A 136 -31.78 -21.72 -14.87
C TYR A 136 -30.64 -21.98 -15.84
N PHE A 137 -30.19 -23.23 -15.93
CA PHE A 137 -29.08 -23.63 -16.79
C PHE A 137 -29.59 -24.16 -18.14
N GLY A 138 -29.01 -23.65 -19.23
CA GLY A 138 -29.21 -24.13 -20.59
C GLY A 138 -28.48 -25.44 -20.85
N SER A 139 -28.67 -25.99 -22.06
CA SER A 139 -28.02 -27.26 -22.46
C SER A 139 -26.50 -27.18 -22.56
N ASP A 140 -25.94 -25.97 -22.56
CA ASP A 140 -24.50 -25.68 -22.56
C ASP A 140 -23.90 -25.62 -21.14
N GLY A 141 -24.71 -25.83 -20.10
CA GLY A 141 -24.26 -25.80 -18.71
C GLY A 141 -24.02 -24.38 -18.18
N LYS A 142 -24.54 -23.35 -18.85
CA LYS A 142 -24.50 -21.95 -18.41
C LYS A 142 -25.90 -21.42 -18.10
N ILE A 143 -25.99 -20.36 -17.30
CA ILE A 143 -27.23 -19.65 -17.03
C ILE A 143 -27.80 -19.12 -18.34
N ASP A 144 -29.00 -19.58 -18.68
CA ASP A 144 -29.75 -19.08 -19.82
C ASP A 144 -30.55 -17.85 -19.36
N THR A 145 -29.97 -16.68 -19.64
CA THR A 145 -30.57 -15.38 -19.34
C THR A 145 -31.85 -15.14 -20.14
N THR A 146 -32.03 -15.77 -21.30
CA THR A 146 -33.24 -15.63 -22.11
C THR A 146 -34.44 -16.32 -21.46
N TRP A 147 -34.21 -17.44 -20.77
CA TRP A 147 -35.24 -18.15 -19.99
C TRP A 147 -35.43 -17.58 -18.57
N SER A 148 -34.52 -16.72 -18.11
CA SER A 148 -34.67 -15.99 -16.85
C SER A 148 -35.90 -15.06 -16.82
N GLY A 149 -36.52 -14.84 -18.00
CA GLY A 149 -37.87 -14.32 -18.15
C GLY A 149 -37.94 -12.80 -18.22
N TYR A 150 -36.99 -12.14 -18.88
CA TYR A 150 -36.81 -10.69 -18.95
C TYR A 150 -36.18 -10.05 -17.70
N LEU A 151 -35.47 -10.81 -16.83
CA LEU A 151 -34.84 -10.20 -15.64
C LEU A 151 -33.69 -9.27 -15.99
N ASP A 152 -33.00 -9.56 -17.08
CA ASP A 152 -32.03 -8.68 -17.73
C ASP A 152 -32.64 -7.31 -18.06
N ASP A 153 -33.84 -7.27 -18.63
CA ASP A 153 -34.52 -5.98 -18.90
C ASP A 153 -34.77 -5.17 -17.61
N TYR A 154 -35.11 -5.83 -16.48
CA TYR A 154 -35.26 -5.13 -15.19
C TYR A 154 -33.92 -4.76 -14.56
N ALA A 155 -32.86 -5.53 -14.82
CA ALA A 155 -31.50 -5.17 -14.41
C ALA A 155 -31.01 -3.93 -15.17
N ASP A 156 -31.26 -3.88 -16.48
CA ASP A 156 -30.98 -2.73 -17.34
C ASP A 156 -31.85 -1.54 -16.96
N GLY A 157 -33.13 -1.75 -16.65
CA GLY A 157 -34.02 -0.72 -16.12
C GLY A 157 -33.55 -0.15 -14.77
N ALA A 158 -33.05 -1.00 -13.87
CA ALA A 158 -32.45 -0.56 -12.60
C ALA A 158 -31.15 0.24 -12.83
N LYS A 159 -30.29 -0.22 -13.74
CA LYS A 159 -29.08 0.52 -14.15
C LYS A 159 -29.44 1.87 -14.77
N ALA A 160 -30.45 1.90 -15.64
CA ALA A 160 -30.90 3.09 -16.32
C ALA A 160 -31.38 4.16 -15.34
N ILE A 161 -32.23 3.79 -14.36
CA ILE A 161 -32.69 4.76 -13.36
C ILE A 161 -31.58 5.17 -12.39
N ALA A 162 -30.69 4.24 -11.99
CA ALA A 162 -29.55 4.59 -11.14
C ALA A 162 -28.61 5.59 -11.82
N THR A 163 -28.38 5.40 -13.12
CA THR A 163 -27.61 6.33 -13.97
C THR A 163 -28.33 7.67 -14.09
N ALA A 164 -29.61 7.65 -14.48
CA ALA A 164 -30.40 8.86 -14.69
C ALA A 164 -30.54 9.71 -13.42
N GLU A 165 -30.58 9.06 -12.26
CA GLU A 165 -30.67 9.75 -10.97
C GLU A 165 -29.30 10.01 -10.35
N ASN A 166 -28.18 9.58 -10.95
CA ASN A 166 -26.84 9.63 -10.36
C ASN A 166 -26.78 9.04 -8.95
N VAL A 167 -27.12 7.75 -8.85
CA VAL A 167 -27.17 6.96 -7.62
C VAL A 167 -26.24 5.76 -7.74
N ALA A 168 -25.56 5.39 -6.66
CA ALA A 168 -24.70 4.21 -6.62
C ALA A 168 -25.46 2.95 -7.09
N PHE A 169 -24.83 2.15 -7.96
CA PHE A 169 -25.45 0.99 -8.59
C PHE A 169 -24.59 -0.26 -8.42
N ILE A 170 -25.20 -1.33 -7.91
CA ILE A 170 -24.58 -2.66 -7.81
C ILE A 170 -25.21 -3.58 -8.86
N ASN A 171 -24.40 -4.10 -9.77
CA ASN A 171 -24.87 -4.90 -10.90
C ASN A 171 -25.04 -6.40 -10.57
N LEU A 172 -25.80 -6.69 -9.52
CA LEU A 172 -25.95 -8.03 -8.97
C LEU A 172 -26.46 -9.08 -9.98
N PHE A 173 -27.29 -8.70 -10.95
CA PHE A 173 -27.78 -9.63 -11.97
C PHE A 173 -26.63 -10.31 -12.72
N TYR A 174 -25.75 -9.53 -13.35
CA TYR A 174 -24.68 -10.05 -14.18
C TYR A 174 -23.56 -10.68 -13.33
N LEU A 175 -23.25 -10.12 -12.16
CA LEU A 175 -22.28 -10.70 -11.23
C LEU A 175 -22.73 -12.08 -10.73
N SER A 176 -24.02 -12.23 -10.39
CA SER A 176 -24.57 -13.53 -9.98
C SER A 176 -24.66 -14.54 -11.14
N VAL A 177 -24.87 -14.08 -12.39
CA VAL A 177 -24.74 -14.94 -13.58
C VAL A 177 -23.32 -15.48 -13.71
N ALA A 178 -22.31 -14.61 -13.61
CA ALA A 178 -20.91 -15.00 -13.70
C ALA A 178 -20.55 -16.03 -12.62
N HIS A 179 -20.88 -15.74 -11.37
CA HIS A 179 -20.63 -16.63 -10.24
C HIS A 179 -21.29 -18.01 -10.42
N HIS A 180 -22.55 -18.07 -10.86
CA HIS A 180 -23.23 -19.35 -11.05
C HIS A 180 -22.70 -20.14 -12.24
N ASN A 181 -22.22 -19.48 -13.29
CA ASN A 181 -21.54 -20.12 -14.41
C ASN A 181 -20.20 -20.72 -13.99
N GLU A 182 -19.46 -20.02 -13.14
CA GLU A 182 -18.16 -20.46 -12.62
C GLU A 182 -18.28 -21.73 -11.77
N ILE A 183 -19.17 -21.73 -10.77
CA ILE A 183 -19.34 -22.90 -9.90
C ILE A 183 -20.08 -24.08 -10.60
N GLY A 184 -20.72 -23.80 -11.73
CA GLY A 184 -21.48 -24.76 -12.52
C GLY A 184 -22.81 -25.20 -11.90
N GLU A 185 -23.65 -25.86 -12.71
CA GLU A 185 -25.05 -26.19 -12.36
C GLU A 185 -25.19 -26.97 -11.05
N THR A 186 -24.35 -27.98 -10.81
CA THR A 186 -24.48 -28.84 -9.63
C THR A 186 -24.24 -28.08 -8.32
N ALA A 187 -23.18 -27.26 -8.25
CA ALA A 187 -22.88 -26.45 -7.08
C ALA A 187 -23.89 -25.31 -6.94
N SER A 188 -24.31 -24.69 -8.05
CA SER A 188 -25.33 -23.65 -8.07
C SER A 188 -26.69 -24.13 -7.55
N MET A 189 -27.12 -25.36 -7.89
CA MET A 189 -28.35 -25.95 -7.38
C MET A 189 -28.29 -26.28 -5.87
N ALA A 190 -27.09 -26.40 -5.29
CA ALA A 190 -26.93 -26.55 -3.85
C ALA A 190 -27.35 -25.28 -3.08
N TYR A 191 -27.59 -24.16 -3.76
CA TYR A 191 -28.08 -22.91 -3.16
C TYR A 191 -29.60 -22.80 -3.09
N ASN A 192 -30.34 -23.79 -3.61
CA ASN A 192 -31.80 -23.70 -3.75
C ASN A 192 -32.53 -23.49 -2.41
N GLY A 193 -33.58 -22.68 -2.49
CA GLY A 193 -34.30 -22.15 -1.35
C GLY A 193 -35.05 -23.21 -0.53
N PRO A 194 -35.46 -22.87 0.70
CA PRO A 194 -36.07 -23.82 1.64
C PRO A 194 -37.48 -24.28 1.23
N SER A 195 -38.10 -23.68 0.21
CA SER A 195 -39.46 -23.98 -0.22
C SER A 195 -39.58 -25.32 -0.96
N SER A 196 -38.57 -25.69 -1.74
CA SER A 196 -38.43 -26.97 -2.44
C SER A 196 -37.03 -27.09 -3.04
N ALA A 197 -36.59 -28.32 -3.35
CA ALA A 197 -35.32 -28.55 -4.05
C ALA A 197 -35.27 -27.92 -5.46
N ASP A 198 -36.42 -27.54 -6.01
CA ASP A 198 -36.58 -26.91 -7.32
C ASP A 198 -36.67 -25.36 -7.24
N ASP A 199 -36.54 -24.77 -6.05
CA ASP A 199 -36.59 -23.31 -5.87
C ASP A 199 -35.27 -22.64 -6.31
N ILE A 200 -35.18 -22.35 -7.61
CA ILE A 200 -34.02 -21.74 -8.27
C ILE A 200 -33.96 -20.21 -8.17
N THR A 201 -34.90 -19.59 -7.43
CA THR A 201 -34.95 -18.13 -7.24
C THR A 201 -34.49 -17.73 -5.85
N HIS A 202 -34.96 -18.43 -4.81
CA HIS A 202 -34.58 -18.12 -3.43
C HIS A 202 -33.34 -18.87 -3.00
N PHE A 203 -32.73 -18.42 -1.92
CA PHE A 203 -31.50 -19.00 -1.39
C PHE A 203 -31.73 -19.73 -0.08
N ASN A 204 -31.03 -20.83 0.11
CA ASN A 204 -30.70 -21.30 1.46
C ASN A 204 -29.57 -20.43 2.06
N THR A 205 -29.12 -20.77 3.27
CA THR A 205 -28.05 -20.03 3.97
C THR A 205 -26.79 -19.85 3.13
N THR A 206 -26.31 -20.92 2.48
CA THR A 206 -25.07 -20.90 1.69
C THR A 206 -25.22 -19.99 0.47
N GLY A 207 -26.32 -20.11 -0.26
CA GLY A 207 -26.58 -19.24 -1.41
C GLY A 207 -26.73 -17.77 -1.03
N ALA A 208 -27.43 -17.48 0.07
CA ALA A 208 -27.62 -16.11 0.55
C ALA A 208 -26.28 -15.46 0.92
N LYS A 209 -25.37 -16.26 1.51
CA LYS A 209 -24.01 -15.81 1.82
C LYS A 209 -23.19 -15.52 0.57
N ALA A 210 -23.19 -16.43 -0.41
CA ALA A 210 -22.45 -16.26 -1.65
C ALA A 210 -22.86 -14.96 -2.38
N ILE A 211 -24.16 -14.73 -2.52
CA ILE A 211 -24.69 -13.51 -3.14
C ILE A 211 -24.38 -12.25 -2.30
N THR A 212 -24.39 -12.35 -0.97
CA THR A 212 -24.00 -11.23 -0.10
C THR A 212 -22.52 -10.86 -0.24
N ASN A 213 -21.63 -11.84 -0.43
CA ASN A 213 -20.20 -11.55 -0.64
C ASN A 213 -19.99 -10.74 -1.93
N ILE A 214 -20.65 -11.13 -3.03
CA ILE A 214 -20.64 -10.37 -4.29
C ILE A 214 -21.08 -8.91 -4.05
N ILE A 215 -22.16 -8.71 -3.29
CA ILE A 215 -22.63 -7.36 -2.97
C ILE A 215 -21.60 -6.58 -2.15
N VAL A 216 -20.91 -7.22 -1.21
CA VAL A 216 -19.89 -6.58 -0.36
C VAL A 216 -18.67 -6.16 -1.17
N GLU A 217 -18.19 -7.00 -2.09
CA GLU A 217 -17.11 -6.66 -3.02
C GLU A 217 -17.47 -5.39 -3.82
N GLU A 218 -18.72 -5.27 -4.25
CA GLU A 218 -19.19 -4.09 -5.00
C GLU A 218 -19.36 -2.84 -4.11
N ILE A 219 -19.68 -3.00 -2.82
CA ILE A 219 -19.77 -1.85 -1.88
C ILE A 219 -18.43 -1.13 -1.79
N GLU A 220 -17.31 -1.85 -1.82
CA GLU A 220 -15.96 -1.27 -1.83
C GLU A 220 -15.73 -0.34 -3.02
N ALA A 221 -16.21 -0.75 -4.20
CA ALA A 221 -16.07 0.03 -5.43
C ALA A 221 -17.04 1.22 -5.50
N VAL A 222 -18.31 1.03 -5.12
CA VAL A 222 -19.38 2.00 -5.41
C VAL A 222 -19.78 2.87 -4.21
N ILE A 223 -19.36 2.52 -2.99
CA ILE A 223 -19.66 3.26 -1.75
C ILE A 223 -18.46 3.19 -0.78
N PRO A 224 -17.30 3.78 -1.14
CA PRO A 224 -16.06 3.65 -0.35
C PRO A 224 -16.21 4.14 1.10
N GLU A 225 -17.06 5.12 1.35
CA GLU A 225 -17.37 5.62 2.70
C GLU A 225 -18.01 4.53 3.59
N LEU A 226 -18.95 3.76 3.03
CA LEU A 226 -19.58 2.65 3.75
C LEU A 226 -18.63 1.44 3.83
N ALA A 227 -17.80 1.24 2.80
CA ALA A 227 -16.81 0.18 2.73
C ALA A 227 -15.75 0.24 3.84
N ALA A 228 -15.37 1.45 4.28
CA ALA A 228 -14.49 1.65 5.43
C ALA A 228 -15.03 1.04 6.75
N HIS A 229 -16.31 0.67 6.77
CA HIS A 229 -16.98 0.03 7.90
C HIS A 229 -17.22 -1.47 7.70
N LEU A 230 -16.76 -2.06 6.58
CA LEU A 230 -16.75 -3.50 6.38
C LEU A 230 -15.77 -4.18 7.37
N LEU A 231 -16.06 -5.43 7.66
CA LEU A 231 -15.17 -6.33 8.38
C LEU A 231 -14.19 -6.94 7.38
N ILE A 232 -12.88 -6.96 7.71
CA ILE A 232 -11.80 -7.44 6.84
C ILE A 232 -12.12 -8.87 6.35
N ASN A 233 -12.18 -9.08 5.02
CA ASN A 233 -12.68 -10.33 4.41
C ASN A 233 -11.60 -11.40 4.16
N SER A 234 -10.30 -11.07 4.18
CA SER A 234 -9.20 -12.04 4.09
C SER A 234 -8.17 -11.79 5.19
N TYR A 235 -7.84 -12.85 5.92
CA TYR A 235 -6.78 -12.87 6.91
C TYR A 235 -5.61 -13.67 6.34
N ASP A 236 -4.57 -12.99 5.89
CA ASP A 236 -3.31 -13.63 5.50
C ASP A 236 -2.47 -13.87 6.74
N ASP A 237 -2.57 -15.09 7.27
CA ASP A 237 -1.80 -15.49 8.44
C ASP A 237 -0.33 -15.72 8.07
N ILE A 238 0.53 -14.77 8.45
CA ILE A 238 1.98 -14.86 8.18
C ILE A 238 2.72 -15.87 9.08
N CYS A 239 2.10 -16.39 10.16
CA CYS A 239 2.76 -17.34 11.05
C CYS A 239 2.35 -18.78 10.76
N SER A 240 3.33 -19.68 10.88
CA SER A 240 3.11 -21.13 10.77
C SER A 240 3.43 -21.87 12.08
N PRO A 241 2.67 -22.92 12.44
CA PRO A 241 2.91 -23.71 13.64
C PRO A 241 4.26 -24.45 13.56
N VAL A 242 5.05 -24.39 14.63
CA VAL A 242 6.28 -25.18 14.79
C VAL A 242 6.11 -26.11 15.99
N GLY A 243 6.52 -27.37 15.84
CA GLY A 243 6.50 -28.34 16.94
C GLY A 243 5.45 -29.44 16.81
N TRP A 244 5.07 -30.02 17.94
CA TRP A 244 4.24 -31.23 17.99
C TRP A 244 2.87 -31.08 17.31
N ALA A 245 2.30 -29.88 17.19
CA ALA A 245 1.03 -29.68 16.48
C ALA A 245 1.09 -30.05 14.98
N THR A 246 2.27 -29.97 14.36
CA THR A 246 2.48 -30.28 12.92
C THR A 246 2.95 -31.70 12.65
N HIS A 247 3.12 -32.51 13.69
CA HIS A 247 3.61 -33.87 13.55
C HIS A 247 2.46 -34.87 13.42
N ASP A 248 2.57 -35.85 12.53
CA ASP A 248 1.55 -36.87 12.24
C ASP A 248 0.17 -36.31 11.81
N GLY A 249 0.12 -35.10 11.24
CA GLY A 249 -1.08 -34.43 10.74
C GLY A 249 -0.84 -32.92 10.57
N SER A 250 -1.77 -32.21 9.91
CA SER A 250 -1.74 -30.75 9.79
C SER A 250 -2.70 -30.11 10.79
N VAL A 251 -2.37 -28.89 11.25
CA VAL A 251 -3.28 -28.03 12.00
C VAL A 251 -3.62 -26.82 11.11
N THR A 252 -4.80 -26.88 10.50
CA THR A 252 -5.36 -25.86 9.59
C THR A 252 -6.48 -25.06 10.24
N GLY A 253 -6.96 -25.49 11.40
CA GLY A 253 -8.04 -24.85 12.14
C GLY A 253 -9.33 -24.79 11.34
N GLY A 254 -9.84 -23.57 11.15
CA GLY A 254 -11.08 -23.26 10.45
C GLY A 254 -10.97 -23.11 8.93
N GLU A 255 -9.80 -23.38 8.34
CA GLU A 255 -9.55 -23.25 6.90
C GLU A 255 -10.63 -23.95 6.04
N GLY A 256 -11.05 -23.29 4.95
CA GLY A 256 -12.15 -23.73 4.09
C GLY A 256 -13.55 -23.57 4.70
N GLY A 257 -13.62 -23.06 5.93
CA GLY A 257 -14.83 -22.79 6.69
C GLY A 257 -15.28 -21.33 6.68
N ASP A 258 -16.37 -21.05 7.38
CA ASP A 258 -16.94 -19.71 7.46
C ASP A 258 -16.13 -18.81 8.39
N THR A 259 -15.74 -17.62 7.92
CA THR A 259 -15.30 -16.54 8.81
C THR A 259 -16.51 -15.89 9.49
N VAL A 260 -16.55 -15.90 10.81
CA VAL A 260 -17.62 -15.34 11.65
C VAL A 260 -17.05 -14.38 12.68
N TRP A 261 -17.59 -13.16 12.70
CA TRP A 261 -17.18 -12.12 13.64
C TRP A 261 -18.12 -12.10 14.83
N VAL A 262 -17.55 -12.15 16.04
CA VAL A 262 -18.30 -12.15 17.29
C VAL A 262 -17.87 -10.98 18.16
N SER A 263 -18.86 -10.27 18.70
CA SER A 263 -18.67 -9.15 19.63
C SER A 263 -19.43 -9.37 20.95
N THR A 264 -20.10 -10.52 21.09
CA THR A 264 -20.77 -10.91 22.32
C THR A 264 -20.34 -12.31 22.76
N PHE A 265 -20.45 -12.56 24.06
CA PHE A 265 -20.07 -13.84 24.65
C PHE A 265 -20.97 -15.01 24.21
N GLU A 266 -22.26 -14.76 24.01
CA GLU A 266 -23.21 -15.80 23.60
C GLU A 266 -23.03 -16.19 22.12
N ASP A 267 -22.69 -15.24 21.26
CA ASP A 267 -22.34 -15.53 19.86
C ASP A 267 -21.07 -16.38 19.83
N PHE A 268 -20.04 -15.98 20.58
CA PHE A 268 -18.80 -16.76 20.64
C PHE A 268 -19.05 -18.19 21.13
N LYS A 269 -19.86 -18.38 22.18
CA LYS A 269 -20.25 -19.72 22.65
C LYS A 269 -20.97 -20.54 21.60
N THR A 270 -21.84 -19.90 20.83
CA THR A 270 -22.64 -20.56 19.79
C THR A 270 -21.75 -21.03 18.64
N GLU A 271 -20.93 -20.12 18.09
CA GLU A 271 -20.05 -20.42 16.96
C GLU A 271 -18.95 -21.41 17.35
N ALA A 272 -18.32 -21.23 18.52
CA ALA A 272 -17.29 -22.17 19.00
C ALA A 272 -17.82 -23.60 19.17
N ALA A 273 -19.10 -23.75 19.52
CA ALA A 273 -19.77 -25.03 19.69
C ALA A 273 -20.30 -25.64 18.38
N SER A 274 -20.23 -24.91 17.26
CA SER A 274 -20.65 -25.38 15.95
C SER A 274 -19.80 -26.56 15.46
N VAL A 275 -20.41 -27.47 14.69
CA VAL A 275 -19.72 -28.60 14.06
C VAL A 275 -19.02 -28.22 12.75
N ASP A 276 -19.39 -27.09 12.16
CA ASP A 276 -18.89 -26.66 10.85
C ASP A 276 -17.48 -26.05 10.98
N PRO A 277 -16.57 -26.26 10.03
CA PRO A 277 -15.29 -25.55 10.02
C PRO A 277 -15.51 -24.02 10.03
N GLN A 278 -14.84 -23.29 10.91
CA GLN A 278 -15.03 -21.84 11.04
C GLN A 278 -13.78 -21.09 11.51
N VAL A 279 -13.58 -19.89 10.96
CA VAL A 279 -12.65 -18.87 11.47
C VAL A 279 -13.47 -17.88 12.31
N ILE A 280 -13.37 -17.97 13.62
CA ILE A 280 -14.11 -17.12 14.57
C ILE A 280 -13.21 -15.96 14.98
N ILE A 281 -13.60 -14.75 14.59
CA ILE A 281 -12.86 -13.52 14.92
C ILE A 281 -13.59 -12.80 16.07
N ILE A 282 -12.90 -12.65 17.21
CA ILE A 282 -13.40 -11.96 18.39
C ILE A 282 -13.00 -10.49 18.33
N THR A 283 -13.96 -9.60 18.56
CA THR A 283 -13.73 -8.15 18.66
C THR A 283 -14.12 -7.61 20.02
N GLY A 284 -13.29 -6.69 20.53
CA GLY A 284 -13.53 -6.04 21.83
C GLY A 284 -13.48 -7.00 23.02
N SER A 285 -14.00 -6.54 24.16
CA SER A 285 -14.03 -7.32 25.40
C SER A 285 -15.37 -8.03 25.57
N ILE A 286 -15.34 -9.37 25.60
CA ILE A 286 -16.51 -10.22 25.81
C ILE A 286 -16.38 -11.04 27.10
N GLY A 287 -17.51 -11.52 27.61
CA GLY A 287 -17.56 -12.31 28.84
C GLY A 287 -17.79 -11.46 30.09
N THR A 288 -18.05 -12.11 31.22
CA THR A 288 -18.48 -11.44 32.45
C THR A 288 -17.68 -11.85 33.70
N GLY A 289 -16.71 -12.75 33.59
CA GLY A 289 -15.92 -13.29 34.72
C GLY A 289 -16.02 -14.80 34.84
N GLY A 290 -15.50 -15.40 35.90
CA GLY A 290 -15.33 -16.83 36.13
C GLY A 290 -16.61 -17.59 36.54
N GLY A 291 -16.45 -18.90 36.75
CA GLY A 291 -17.54 -19.85 37.00
C GLY A 291 -18.04 -20.60 35.75
N SER A 292 -18.85 -21.64 35.95
CA SER A 292 -19.23 -22.58 34.88
C SER A 292 -20.04 -21.97 33.72
N THR A 293 -20.70 -20.83 33.96
CA THR A 293 -21.51 -20.11 32.94
C THR A 293 -20.66 -19.34 31.94
N SER A 294 -19.39 -19.12 32.26
CA SER A 294 -18.45 -18.33 31.47
C SER A 294 -17.44 -19.19 30.71
N ARG A 295 -17.81 -20.45 30.48
CA ARG A 295 -17.02 -21.41 29.71
C ARG A 295 -17.49 -21.45 28.25
N VAL A 296 -16.53 -21.39 27.34
CA VAL A 296 -16.72 -21.57 25.90
C VAL A 296 -16.20 -22.94 25.50
N TYR A 297 -17.05 -23.80 24.96
CA TYR A 297 -16.64 -25.14 24.51
C TYR A 297 -16.35 -25.12 23.00
N VAL A 298 -15.10 -25.36 22.63
CA VAL A 298 -14.62 -25.31 21.25
C VAL A 298 -14.65 -26.71 20.63
N LYS A 299 -15.28 -26.82 19.46
CA LYS A 299 -15.32 -28.04 18.63
C LYS A 299 -14.14 -28.10 17.66
N SER A 300 -14.05 -29.21 16.92
CA SER A 300 -13.04 -29.41 15.88
C SER A 300 -13.13 -28.39 14.75
N ASN A 301 -12.04 -28.24 14.01
CA ASN A 301 -11.90 -27.39 12.82
C ASN A 301 -12.26 -25.93 13.11
N LYS A 302 -11.58 -25.35 14.09
CA LYS A 302 -11.81 -23.95 14.50
C LYS A 302 -10.52 -23.18 14.46
N THR A 303 -10.55 -21.99 13.87
CA THR A 303 -9.58 -20.93 14.16
C THR A 303 -10.29 -19.91 15.02
N ILE A 304 -9.75 -19.57 16.18
CA ILE A 304 -10.25 -18.50 17.04
C ILE A 304 -9.18 -17.42 17.07
N LEU A 305 -9.51 -16.21 16.61
CA LEU A 305 -8.56 -15.12 16.47
C LEU A 305 -9.07 -13.88 17.20
N GLY A 306 -8.23 -13.24 18.00
CA GLY A 306 -8.54 -11.92 18.54
C GLY A 306 -8.13 -10.81 17.57
N TYR A 307 -9.03 -9.84 17.35
CA TYR A 307 -8.79 -8.64 16.55
C TYR A 307 -8.67 -7.39 17.42
N GLY A 308 -7.60 -6.61 17.22
CA GLY A 308 -7.29 -5.43 18.02
C GLY A 308 -7.19 -5.74 19.52
N ASN A 309 -7.92 -5.00 20.35
CA ASN A 309 -7.91 -5.17 21.81
C ASN A 309 -8.78 -6.33 22.33
N ALA A 310 -9.00 -7.37 21.52
CA ALA A 310 -9.87 -8.49 21.87
C ALA A 310 -9.50 -9.13 23.22
N GLU A 311 -10.51 -9.29 24.08
CA GLU A 311 -10.38 -9.90 25.40
C GLU A 311 -11.58 -10.81 25.67
N LEU A 312 -11.30 -12.02 26.15
CA LEU A 312 -12.28 -12.87 26.80
C LEU A 312 -12.08 -12.81 28.31
N HIS A 313 -13.08 -12.31 29.04
CA HIS A 313 -13.19 -12.46 30.49
C HIS A 313 -14.00 -13.73 30.81
N GLY A 314 -13.31 -14.87 30.88
CA GLY A 314 -13.91 -16.20 30.99
C GLY A 314 -12.90 -17.32 30.68
N SER A 315 -13.41 -18.49 30.27
CA SER A 315 -12.58 -19.69 30.03
C SER A 315 -12.86 -20.35 28.69
N ILE A 316 -11.80 -20.84 28.02
CA ILE A 316 -11.89 -21.62 26.77
C ILE A 316 -11.63 -23.10 27.04
N PHE A 317 -12.55 -23.98 26.63
CA PHE A 317 -12.47 -25.42 26.80
C PHE A 317 -12.45 -26.12 25.44
N VAL A 318 -11.27 -26.59 25.03
CA VAL A 318 -11.11 -27.41 23.82
C VAL A 318 -11.22 -28.87 24.21
N SER A 319 -12.40 -29.47 24.08
CA SER A 319 -12.67 -30.82 24.58
C SER A 319 -13.20 -31.78 23.53
N ASN A 320 -12.55 -32.93 23.39
CA ASN A 320 -12.84 -33.93 22.36
C ASN A 320 -12.82 -33.32 20.95
N ALA A 321 -11.84 -32.47 20.70
CA ALA A 321 -11.70 -31.70 19.46
C ALA A 321 -10.39 -32.02 18.76
N ASN A 322 -10.38 -31.82 17.45
CA ASN A 322 -9.20 -31.97 16.61
C ASN A 322 -9.07 -30.77 15.68
N ASN A 323 -7.85 -30.39 15.32
CA ASN A 323 -7.57 -29.33 14.36
C ASN A 323 -8.11 -27.96 14.83
N VAL A 324 -7.48 -27.40 15.86
CA VAL A 324 -7.91 -26.13 16.46
C VAL A 324 -6.74 -25.15 16.57
N ILE A 325 -6.96 -23.92 16.12
CA ILE A 325 -6.02 -22.79 16.21
C ILE A 325 -6.65 -21.74 17.12
N ILE A 326 -5.91 -21.23 18.12
CA ILE A 326 -6.35 -20.14 18.99
C ILE A 326 -5.24 -19.10 19.08
N ARG A 327 -5.50 -17.87 18.61
CA ARG A 327 -4.46 -16.87 18.43
C ARG A 327 -4.86 -15.43 18.76
N ASN A 328 -3.84 -14.63 19.06
CA ASN A 328 -3.90 -13.18 19.26
C ASN A 328 -5.02 -12.68 20.19
N LEU A 329 -5.26 -13.39 21.31
CA LEU A 329 -6.37 -13.13 22.22
C LEU A 329 -5.86 -12.93 23.64
N LYS A 330 -6.42 -11.96 24.38
CA LYS A 330 -6.28 -11.95 25.84
C LYS A 330 -7.38 -12.79 26.47
N VAL A 331 -7.01 -13.75 27.32
CA VAL A 331 -7.94 -14.54 28.12
C VAL A 331 -7.68 -14.25 29.60
N ARG A 332 -8.65 -13.59 30.23
CA ARG A 332 -8.57 -13.16 31.62
C ARG A 332 -9.54 -13.96 32.49
N GLY A 333 -9.04 -14.51 33.59
CA GLY A 333 -9.85 -15.13 34.64
C GLY A 333 -10.26 -14.13 35.73
N ASP A 334 -10.83 -14.66 36.82
CA ASP A 334 -11.29 -13.88 37.98
C ASP A 334 -10.20 -13.61 39.03
N GLY A 335 -8.97 -14.05 38.79
CA GLY A 335 -7.87 -14.08 39.75
C GLY A 335 -7.63 -15.46 40.33
N ALA A 336 -6.47 -15.62 40.96
CA ALA A 336 -6.01 -16.90 41.52
C ALA A 336 -6.87 -17.36 42.72
N HIS A 337 -7.78 -18.32 42.57
CA HIS A 337 -8.71 -18.71 43.67
C HIS A 337 -8.63 -20.18 44.10
N ASP A 338 -7.81 -21.02 43.46
CA ASP A 338 -7.78 -22.49 43.67
C ASP A 338 -9.18 -23.10 43.53
N ARG A 339 -9.82 -22.84 42.38
CA ARG A 339 -11.15 -23.37 42.07
C ARG A 339 -11.04 -24.35 40.91
N ASP A 340 -10.99 -25.63 41.23
CA ASP A 340 -10.83 -26.74 40.29
C ASP A 340 -11.54 -26.51 38.94
N GLY A 341 -10.74 -26.42 37.87
CA GLY A 341 -11.22 -26.28 36.49
C GLY A 341 -11.79 -24.90 36.14
N GLU A 342 -11.38 -23.85 36.84
CA GLU A 342 -11.57 -22.45 36.43
C GLU A 342 -10.31 -21.90 35.76
N ASP A 343 -9.73 -22.67 34.84
CA ASP A 343 -8.58 -22.24 34.04
C ASP A 343 -8.97 -21.18 33.02
N CYS A 344 -8.04 -20.30 32.63
CA CYS A 344 -8.27 -19.44 31.45
C CYS A 344 -8.47 -20.32 30.19
N MET A 345 -7.72 -21.41 30.06
CA MET A 345 -7.93 -22.38 28.99
C MET A 345 -7.64 -23.82 29.42
N ALA A 346 -8.43 -24.77 28.94
CA ALA A 346 -8.21 -26.20 29.17
C ALA A 346 -8.40 -27.02 27.89
N LEU A 347 -7.40 -27.84 27.56
CA LEU A 347 -7.44 -28.85 26.50
C LEU A 347 -7.66 -30.22 27.13
N SER A 348 -8.72 -30.91 26.72
CA SER A 348 -9.07 -32.22 27.28
C SER A 348 -9.48 -33.21 26.18
N ASN A 349 -8.70 -34.26 26.01
CA ASN A 349 -8.89 -35.30 24.99
C ASN A 349 -8.94 -34.71 23.58
N SER A 350 -8.03 -33.79 23.27
CA SER A 350 -7.99 -33.06 22.00
C SER A 350 -6.64 -33.24 21.29
N GLU A 351 -6.64 -33.26 19.96
CA GLU A 351 -5.43 -33.53 19.16
C GLU A 351 -5.19 -32.45 18.09
N HIS A 352 -3.93 -32.13 17.77
CA HIS A 352 -3.56 -31.10 16.78
C HIS A 352 -4.14 -29.73 17.12
N VAL A 353 -3.60 -29.14 18.19
CA VAL A 353 -4.01 -27.83 18.68
C VAL A 353 -2.81 -26.88 18.70
N TRP A 354 -3.00 -25.69 18.14
CA TRP A 354 -2.00 -24.62 18.16
C TRP A 354 -2.55 -23.41 18.93
N VAL A 355 -1.85 -23.03 19.99
CA VAL A 355 -2.16 -21.86 20.82
C VAL A 355 -1.01 -20.88 20.68
N ASP A 356 -1.28 -19.69 20.14
CA ASP A 356 -0.19 -18.80 19.74
C ASP A 356 -0.49 -17.31 19.91
N HIS A 357 0.44 -16.52 20.44
CA HIS A 357 0.22 -15.09 20.75
C HIS A 357 -1.00 -14.85 21.66
N VAL A 358 -1.26 -15.78 22.59
CA VAL A 358 -2.34 -15.64 23.58
C VAL A 358 -1.77 -15.05 24.88
N GLU A 359 -2.41 -14.00 25.39
CA GLU A 359 -2.09 -13.43 26.71
C GLU A 359 -3.05 -14.01 27.76
N PHE A 360 -2.52 -14.81 28.67
CA PHE A 360 -3.25 -15.38 29.79
C PHE A 360 -3.00 -14.55 31.05
N GLU A 361 -4.08 -14.16 31.71
CA GLU A 361 -4.01 -13.35 32.93
C GLU A 361 -4.98 -13.90 33.98
N ASP A 362 -4.48 -14.07 35.22
CA ASP A 362 -5.34 -14.25 36.39
C ASP A 362 -6.27 -15.48 36.34
N GLY A 363 -5.73 -16.64 35.94
CA GLY A 363 -6.47 -17.91 35.93
C GLY A 363 -6.97 -18.34 37.33
N GLY A 364 -8.20 -18.85 37.41
CA GLY A 364 -8.83 -19.26 38.68
C GLY A 364 -8.14 -20.45 39.34
N ASP A 365 -7.82 -21.46 38.54
CA ASP A 365 -7.01 -22.63 38.90
C ASP A 365 -5.62 -22.51 38.26
N GLY A 366 -5.54 -22.59 36.92
CA GLY A 366 -4.36 -22.25 36.15
C GLY A 366 -4.65 -21.31 34.97
N ASN A 367 -3.59 -20.87 34.31
CA ASN A 367 -3.72 -20.15 33.05
C ASN A 367 -4.03 -21.12 31.89
N LEU A 368 -3.30 -22.24 31.77
CA LEU A 368 -3.55 -23.19 30.69
C LEU A 368 -3.23 -24.64 31.09
N ASP A 369 -4.24 -25.49 31.00
CA ASP A 369 -4.18 -26.92 31.32
C ASP A 369 -4.29 -27.80 30.06
N ILE A 370 -3.39 -28.78 29.91
CA ILE A 370 -3.39 -29.76 28.82
C ILE A 370 -3.46 -31.16 29.41
N VAL A 371 -4.64 -31.76 29.37
CA VAL A 371 -4.96 -32.93 30.20
C VAL A 371 -5.72 -34.00 29.41
N ARG A 372 -5.88 -35.17 30.02
CA ARG A 372 -6.79 -36.24 29.58
C ARG A 372 -6.55 -36.69 28.14
N GLU A 373 -5.42 -37.31 27.87
CA GLU A 373 -5.03 -37.85 26.55
C GLU A 373 -4.87 -36.81 25.43
N SER A 374 -4.97 -35.50 25.71
CA SER A 374 -4.66 -34.48 24.69
C SER A 374 -3.25 -34.67 24.12
N ASN A 375 -3.06 -34.40 22.84
CA ASN A 375 -1.84 -34.81 22.13
C ASN A 375 -1.55 -33.93 20.91
N TYR A 376 -0.29 -33.85 20.47
CA TYR A 376 0.11 -33.01 19.34
C TYR A 376 -0.29 -31.55 19.54
N VAL A 377 0.27 -30.91 20.57
CA VAL A 377 -0.03 -29.53 20.93
C VAL A 377 1.23 -28.66 20.83
N THR A 378 1.09 -27.47 20.25
CA THR A 378 2.11 -26.42 20.30
C THR A 378 1.53 -25.21 21.00
N VAL A 379 2.26 -24.67 21.98
CA VAL A 379 2.00 -23.40 22.65
C VAL A 379 3.18 -22.49 22.36
N SER A 380 2.95 -21.41 21.62
CA SER A 380 4.02 -20.54 21.14
C SER A 380 3.74 -19.06 21.34
N TRP A 381 4.76 -18.26 21.60
CA TRP A 381 4.63 -16.81 21.71
C TRP A 381 3.52 -16.36 22.69
N CYS A 382 3.15 -17.19 23.68
CA CYS A 382 2.11 -16.84 24.64
C CYS A 382 2.72 -16.18 25.87
N LYS A 383 1.94 -15.32 26.52
CA LYS A 383 2.34 -14.65 27.76
C LYS A 383 1.43 -15.10 28.90
N PHE A 384 2.02 -15.46 30.03
CA PHE A 384 1.32 -15.92 31.24
C PHE A 384 1.61 -14.96 32.40
N SER A 385 0.59 -14.52 33.11
CA SER A 385 0.76 -13.59 34.24
C SER A 385 -0.36 -13.68 35.27
N TYR A 386 -0.09 -13.12 36.45
CA TYR A 386 -1.09 -12.88 37.49
C TYR A 386 -0.94 -11.46 38.03
N THR A 387 -2.03 -10.69 38.03
CA THR A 387 -2.05 -9.33 38.59
C THR A 387 -2.63 -9.32 40.00
N SER A 388 -3.55 -10.26 40.27
CA SER A 388 -4.17 -10.44 41.58
C SER A 388 -3.23 -11.23 42.50
N LYS A 389 -2.67 -10.54 43.51
CA LYS A 389 -1.96 -11.20 44.63
C LYS A 389 -2.95 -11.95 45.51
N SER A 390 -3.52 -13.03 44.99
CA SER A 390 -4.22 -13.98 45.84
C SER A 390 -3.21 -14.80 46.62
N THR A 391 -3.54 -15.11 47.86
CA THR A 391 -2.54 -15.53 48.84
C THR A 391 -2.04 -16.98 48.68
N TYR A 392 -2.49 -17.80 47.71
CA TYR A 392 -2.03 -19.22 47.63
C TYR A 392 -1.94 -19.95 46.26
N HIS A 393 -2.57 -19.52 45.15
CA HIS A 393 -2.75 -20.40 43.96
C HIS A 393 -2.44 -19.78 42.59
N GLN A 394 -1.17 -19.42 42.36
CA GLN A 394 -0.68 -18.86 41.08
C GLN A 394 0.07 -19.92 40.26
N TRP A 395 -0.64 -21.02 39.97
CA TRP A 395 -0.07 -22.20 39.34
C TRP A 395 -0.39 -22.20 37.84
N SER A 396 0.57 -21.83 37.00
CA SER A 396 0.30 -21.41 35.62
C SER A 396 -0.25 -22.51 34.71
N ASN A 397 0.39 -23.69 34.62
CA ASN A 397 0.09 -24.69 33.60
C ASN A 397 0.24 -26.14 34.08
N LEU A 398 -0.80 -26.96 33.88
CA LEU A 398 -0.76 -28.39 34.18
C LEU A 398 -0.81 -29.25 32.92
N ASN A 399 0.19 -30.13 32.75
CA ASN A 399 0.22 -31.14 31.70
C ASN A 399 0.03 -32.53 32.32
N GLY A 400 -1.17 -33.09 32.17
CA GLY A 400 -1.60 -34.33 32.81
C GLY A 400 -2.05 -34.12 34.27
N ASN A 401 -3.33 -34.39 34.56
CA ASN A 401 -3.99 -33.92 35.78
C ASN A 401 -3.96 -34.88 36.99
N SER A 402 -3.49 -36.12 36.84
CA SER A 402 -3.46 -37.09 37.94
C SER A 402 -2.39 -38.16 37.73
N ASP A 403 -1.69 -38.55 38.79
CA ASP A 403 -0.71 -39.66 38.78
C ASP A 403 -1.34 -41.04 38.50
N ASP A 404 -2.64 -41.17 38.71
CA ASP A 404 -3.39 -42.41 38.50
C ASP A 404 -3.95 -42.53 37.08
N ARG A 405 -3.84 -41.47 36.26
CA ARG A 405 -4.39 -41.43 34.90
C ARG A 405 -3.46 -42.11 33.90
N ILE A 406 -3.30 -43.42 34.07
CA ILE A 406 -2.42 -44.24 33.23
C ILE A 406 -2.80 -44.26 31.73
N THR A 407 -4.00 -43.78 31.36
CA THR A 407 -4.43 -43.62 29.97
C THR A 407 -3.70 -42.49 29.24
N ASP A 408 -3.08 -41.56 29.97
CA ASP A 408 -2.27 -40.48 29.38
C ASP A 408 -0.92 -41.00 28.82
N ARG A 409 -0.52 -42.24 29.12
CA ARG A 409 0.72 -42.83 28.60
C ARG A 409 0.75 -42.87 27.08
N GLY A 410 1.81 -42.31 26.49
CA GLY A 410 1.99 -42.24 25.04
C GLY A 410 1.25 -41.08 24.37
N LYS A 411 0.52 -40.27 25.14
CA LYS A 411 -0.12 -39.02 24.73
C LYS A 411 0.65 -37.82 25.32
N LEU A 412 0.05 -36.64 25.36
CA LEU A 412 0.64 -35.40 25.91
C LEU A 412 1.98 -35.04 25.26
N LYS A 413 2.07 -35.17 23.92
CA LYS A 413 3.17 -34.63 23.12
C LYS A 413 2.96 -33.14 22.93
N ILE A 414 3.76 -32.31 23.62
CA ILE A 414 3.52 -30.88 23.74
C ILE A 414 4.81 -30.10 23.49
N THR A 415 4.74 -29.00 22.75
CA THR A 415 5.85 -28.06 22.54
C THR A 415 5.49 -26.74 23.18
N PHE A 416 6.40 -26.19 23.98
CA PHE A 416 6.37 -24.80 24.43
C PHE A 416 7.57 -24.09 23.81
N HIS A 417 7.33 -23.08 22.97
CA HIS A 417 8.42 -22.24 22.48
C HIS A 417 8.14 -20.74 22.48
N HIS A 418 9.15 -19.94 22.79
CA HIS A 418 9.05 -18.48 22.77
C HIS A 418 7.94 -17.92 23.68
N ASN A 419 7.58 -18.64 24.74
CA ASN A 419 6.57 -18.18 25.69
C ASN A 419 7.20 -17.38 26.83
N TYR A 420 6.44 -16.42 27.36
CA TYR A 420 6.83 -15.62 28.50
C TYR A 420 5.99 -15.97 29.73
N TRP A 421 6.62 -16.54 30.76
CA TRP A 421 6.04 -16.57 32.11
C TRP A 421 6.49 -15.34 32.88
N ALA A 422 5.57 -14.38 32.97
CA ALA A 422 5.81 -13.05 33.50
C ALA A 422 5.45 -12.94 34.99
N GLU A 423 5.44 -11.69 35.48
CA GLU A 423 5.19 -11.36 36.88
C GLU A 423 3.91 -12.00 37.42
N GLY A 424 4.00 -12.50 38.65
CA GLY A 424 2.89 -13.14 39.36
C GLY A 424 2.74 -14.64 39.10
N CYS A 425 3.39 -15.23 38.10
CA CYS A 425 3.49 -16.69 38.00
C CYS A 425 4.41 -17.20 39.12
N VAL A 426 3.95 -18.18 39.91
CA VAL A 426 4.72 -18.73 41.05
C VAL A 426 5.20 -20.16 40.79
N ARG A 427 4.37 -21.00 40.16
CA ARG A 427 4.77 -22.38 39.86
C ARG A 427 4.06 -23.01 38.66
N ARG A 428 4.52 -24.21 38.25
CA ARG A 428 3.96 -25.02 37.15
C ARG A 428 4.04 -24.33 35.78
N MET A 429 5.24 -24.14 35.27
CA MET A 429 5.52 -23.39 34.04
C MET A 429 6.25 -24.22 32.97
N PRO A 430 5.79 -25.41 32.54
CA PRO A 430 4.64 -26.19 33.01
C PRO A 430 5.02 -27.28 34.04
N ASN A 431 4.01 -27.93 34.66
CA ASN A 431 4.20 -29.18 35.40
C ASN A 431 3.68 -30.39 34.61
N VAL A 432 4.51 -31.42 34.41
CA VAL A 432 4.28 -32.52 33.46
C VAL A 432 4.18 -33.89 34.13
N ARG A 433 3.21 -34.68 33.65
CA ARG A 433 3.03 -36.12 33.87
C ARG A 433 2.85 -36.85 32.54
N PHE A 434 3.43 -38.05 32.41
CA PHE A 434 3.37 -39.03 31.30
C PHE A 434 3.83 -38.56 29.90
N GLY A 435 3.83 -37.25 29.65
CA GLY A 435 4.03 -36.66 28.33
C GLY A 435 5.48 -36.55 27.88
N LYS A 436 5.61 -36.38 26.57
CA LYS A 436 6.86 -35.98 25.90
C LYS A 436 6.80 -34.50 25.59
N VAL A 437 7.47 -33.70 26.42
CA VAL A 437 7.34 -32.24 26.35
C VAL A 437 8.65 -31.59 25.96
N HIS A 438 8.61 -30.81 24.88
CA HIS A 438 9.73 -30.01 24.42
C HIS A 438 9.53 -28.56 24.89
N VAL A 439 10.48 -28.02 25.65
CA VAL A 439 10.43 -26.67 26.21
C VAL A 439 11.66 -25.92 25.71
N VAL A 440 11.48 -25.03 24.72
CA VAL A 440 12.58 -24.40 23.99
C VAL A 440 12.42 -22.89 23.78
N ASN A 441 13.50 -22.10 23.90
CA ASN A 441 13.48 -20.64 23.69
C ASN A 441 12.44 -19.88 24.53
N ASN A 442 12.10 -20.33 25.74
CA ASN A 442 11.13 -19.63 26.59
C ASN A 442 11.84 -18.73 27.62
N TYR A 443 11.12 -17.70 28.07
CA TYR A 443 11.59 -16.76 29.08
C TYR A 443 10.75 -16.84 30.36
N TYR A 444 11.42 -16.89 31.50
CA TYR A 444 10.82 -16.99 32.82
C TYR A 444 11.33 -15.85 33.70
N ARG A 445 10.43 -14.94 34.12
CA ARG A 445 10.75 -13.87 35.07
C ARG A 445 9.59 -13.56 35.99
N THR A 446 9.84 -13.70 37.30
CA THR A 446 8.90 -13.37 38.37
C THR A 446 9.64 -12.87 39.59
N GLU A 447 9.12 -11.83 40.24
CA GLU A 447 9.61 -11.32 41.52
C GLU A 447 9.11 -12.17 42.71
N GLN A 448 8.13 -13.05 42.47
CA GLN A 448 7.54 -13.93 43.48
C GLN A 448 8.28 -15.28 43.52
N LYS A 449 9.36 -15.32 44.30
CA LYS A 449 10.35 -16.41 44.35
C LYS A 449 9.98 -17.59 45.26
N ASP A 450 8.71 -17.98 45.30
CA ASP A 450 8.22 -18.87 46.36
C ASP A 450 8.30 -20.38 46.03
N ASP A 451 8.48 -20.79 44.76
CA ASP A 451 8.44 -22.21 44.36
C ASP A 451 9.25 -22.52 43.06
N PHE A 452 8.88 -23.55 42.29
CA PHE A 452 9.56 -23.97 41.06
C PHE A 452 8.86 -23.52 39.75
N CYS A 453 9.63 -23.22 38.70
CA CYS A 453 9.11 -23.00 37.35
C CYS A 453 8.63 -24.32 36.74
N ILE A 454 9.52 -25.16 36.21
CA ILE A 454 9.17 -26.39 35.50
C ILE A 454 9.09 -27.58 36.46
N GLY A 455 8.06 -28.41 36.34
CA GLY A 455 7.89 -29.64 37.14
C GLY A 455 7.90 -30.90 36.28
N ALA A 456 8.79 -31.85 36.55
CA ALA A 456 8.80 -33.18 35.91
C ALA A 456 8.45 -34.25 36.95
N THR A 457 7.20 -34.70 37.01
CA THR A 457 6.73 -35.51 38.15
C THR A 457 6.61 -37.00 37.85
N LYS A 458 5.56 -37.42 37.14
CA LYS A 458 5.23 -38.84 36.96
C LYS A 458 5.46 -39.25 35.51
N GLU A 459 6.44 -40.12 35.25
CA GLU A 459 6.77 -40.66 33.91
C GLU A 459 6.99 -39.59 32.81
N ALA A 460 7.22 -38.33 33.20
CA ALA A 460 7.50 -37.23 32.28
C ALA A 460 8.85 -37.45 31.57
N ASP A 461 8.88 -37.17 30.27
CA ASP A 461 10.07 -37.23 29.41
C ASP A 461 10.22 -35.85 28.74
N MET A 462 11.10 -35.01 29.30
CA MET A 462 11.17 -33.60 28.93
C MET A 462 12.55 -33.21 28.40
N LEU A 463 12.59 -32.60 27.22
CA LEU A 463 13.75 -31.87 26.73
C LEU A 463 13.52 -30.39 26.99
N ILE A 464 14.34 -29.81 27.87
CA ILE A 464 14.25 -28.42 28.31
C ILE A 464 15.52 -27.73 27.82
N GLU A 465 15.44 -27.03 26.70
CA GLU A 465 16.62 -26.47 26.07
C GLU A 465 16.52 -25.00 25.70
N ASN A 466 17.63 -24.26 25.83
CA ASN A 466 17.73 -22.90 25.32
C ASN A 466 16.69 -21.93 25.90
N ASN A 467 16.33 -22.09 27.18
CA ASN A 467 15.44 -21.18 27.89
C ASN A 467 16.23 -20.24 28.80
N VAL A 468 15.65 -19.07 29.10
CA VAL A 468 16.20 -18.09 30.04
C VAL A 468 15.37 -18.07 31.31
N PHE A 469 16.02 -18.34 32.45
CA PHE A 469 15.42 -18.25 33.78
C PHE A 469 16.02 -17.07 34.53
N GLU A 470 15.24 -16.01 34.72
CA GLU A 470 15.69 -14.77 35.33
C GLU A 470 14.92 -14.51 36.64
N TRP A 471 15.66 -14.26 37.73
CA TRP A 471 15.10 -13.97 39.05
C TRP A 471 14.20 -15.05 39.68
N VAL A 472 14.14 -16.26 39.13
CA VAL A 472 13.29 -17.34 39.66
C VAL A 472 13.92 -18.11 40.85
N ASN A 473 13.11 -18.84 41.63
CA ASN A 473 13.63 -19.68 42.72
C ASN A 473 14.18 -21.02 42.19
N GLU A 474 13.36 -22.02 41.88
CA GLU A 474 13.84 -23.27 41.28
C GLU A 474 13.46 -23.36 39.79
N ALA A 475 14.42 -23.51 38.88
CA ALA A 475 14.10 -23.62 37.45
C ALA A 475 13.40 -24.95 37.10
N LEU A 476 13.92 -26.06 37.62
CA LEU A 476 13.34 -27.40 37.49
C LEU A 476 13.19 -28.07 38.86
N MET A 477 12.01 -28.62 39.11
CA MET A 477 11.73 -29.61 40.15
C MET A 477 11.39 -30.96 39.50
N TYR A 478 11.96 -32.06 39.99
CA TYR A 478 11.65 -33.39 39.48
C TYR A 478 11.51 -34.46 40.55
N SER A 479 10.67 -35.46 40.25
CA SER A 479 10.38 -36.62 41.10
C SER A 479 11.18 -37.85 40.66
N ASN A 480 11.39 -38.79 41.57
CA ASN A 480 12.01 -40.09 41.27
C ASN A 480 11.15 -41.02 40.39
N THR A 481 9.92 -40.61 40.09
CA THR A 481 9.00 -41.33 39.19
C THR A 481 8.97 -40.75 37.77
N ALA A 482 9.68 -39.67 37.49
CA ALA A 482 9.82 -39.12 36.14
C ALA A 482 10.79 -39.97 35.30
N THR A 483 10.61 -39.95 33.98
CA THR A 483 11.41 -40.74 33.03
C THR A 483 12.72 -40.03 32.71
N ALA A 484 12.64 -38.76 32.30
CA ALA A 484 13.79 -37.89 32.03
C ALA A 484 13.36 -36.43 32.10
N ALA A 485 14.27 -35.57 32.55
CA ALA A 485 14.15 -34.12 32.44
C ALA A 485 15.54 -33.60 32.08
N GLU A 486 15.83 -33.50 30.80
CA GLU A 486 17.15 -33.15 30.29
C GLU A 486 17.23 -31.64 30.05
N LEU A 487 18.22 -30.99 30.68
CA LEU A 487 18.50 -29.56 30.51
C LEU A 487 19.66 -29.38 29.52
N LYS A 488 19.47 -28.62 28.44
CA LYS A 488 20.53 -28.26 27.48
C LYS A 488 20.56 -26.76 27.19
N ASN A 489 21.75 -26.16 27.18
CA ASN A 489 21.95 -24.77 26.78
C ASN A 489 20.99 -23.74 27.42
N ASN A 490 20.55 -23.93 28.67
CA ASN A 490 19.68 -22.94 29.34
C ASN A 490 20.53 -21.89 30.07
N LEU A 491 20.05 -20.65 30.11
CA LEU A 491 20.67 -19.54 30.83
C LEU A 491 19.96 -19.29 32.16
N PHE A 492 20.73 -19.18 33.25
CA PHE A 492 20.22 -19.00 34.61
C PHE A 492 20.76 -17.70 35.22
N ILE A 493 19.93 -16.67 35.29
CA ILE A 493 20.26 -15.34 35.81
C ILE A 493 19.55 -15.14 37.14
N ALA A 494 20.29 -14.88 38.22
CA ALA A 494 19.73 -14.71 39.56
C ALA A 494 18.77 -15.86 40.02
N THR A 495 18.93 -17.06 39.45
CA THR A 495 18.17 -18.27 39.78
C THR A 495 18.75 -18.97 41.01
N ILE A 496 17.91 -19.45 41.94
CA ILE A 496 18.36 -20.06 43.19
C ILE A 496 18.73 -21.55 43.01
N GLY A 497 17.81 -22.39 42.53
CA GLY A 497 17.94 -23.85 42.46
C GLY A 497 17.42 -24.47 41.16
N GLY A 498 17.37 -25.81 41.11
CA GLY A 498 16.78 -26.54 39.97
C GLY A 498 17.53 -26.45 38.64
N LYS A 499 18.86 -26.27 38.66
CA LYS A 499 19.68 -26.01 37.45
C LYS A 499 20.22 -27.27 36.76
N THR A 500 19.82 -28.45 37.21
CA THR A 500 20.33 -29.73 36.71
C THR A 500 19.18 -30.66 36.40
N GLY A 501 19.27 -31.31 35.24
CA GLY A 501 18.37 -32.37 34.83
C GLY A 501 18.83 -33.77 35.21
N PHE A 502 18.08 -34.79 34.78
CA PHE A 502 18.45 -36.20 34.87
C PHE A 502 17.94 -36.99 33.67
N GLY A 503 18.63 -38.08 33.34
CA GLY A 503 18.27 -38.92 32.19
C GLY A 503 18.60 -38.27 30.85
N THR A 504 18.27 -38.98 29.78
CA THR A 504 18.34 -38.48 28.40
C THR A 504 16.92 -38.45 27.87
N ALA A 505 16.47 -37.28 27.43
CA ALA A 505 15.12 -37.09 26.92
C ALA A 505 15.00 -37.57 25.47
N PHE A 506 13.78 -37.60 24.97
CA PHE A 506 13.52 -37.80 23.54
C PHE A 506 14.16 -36.71 22.65
N THR A 507 14.34 -37.03 21.37
CA THR A 507 14.71 -36.04 20.34
C THR A 507 13.44 -35.56 19.62
N PRO A 508 13.21 -34.24 19.52
CA PRO A 508 12.07 -33.70 18.77
C PRO A 508 12.05 -34.19 17.31
N PRO A 509 10.93 -34.72 16.79
CA PRO A 509 10.87 -35.31 15.45
C PRO A 509 10.47 -34.32 14.35
N TYR A 510 10.58 -33.01 14.60
CA TYR A 510 10.19 -31.93 13.69
C TYR A 510 11.33 -30.90 13.59
N PRO A 511 11.41 -30.12 12.51
CA PRO A 511 12.37 -29.03 12.41
C PRO A 511 12.00 -27.89 13.38
N TYR A 512 13.01 -27.24 13.94
CA TYR A 512 12.88 -26.05 14.77
C TYR A 512 14.18 -25.24 14.73
N THR A 513 14.07 -23.95 15.03
CA THR A 513 15.20 -23.04 15.13
C THR A 513 15.49 -22.70 16.58
N MET A 514 16.76 -22.48 16.88
CA MET A 514 17.23 -22.04 18.19
C MET A 514 17.59 -20.57 18.08
N THR A 515 16.92 -19.72 18.82
CA THR A 515 17.40 -18.36 19.10
C THR A 515 18.68 -18.49 19.93
N ALA A 516 19.65 -17.57 19.85
CA ALA A 516 20.78 -17.65 20.77
C ALA A 516 20.25 -17.52 22.22
N VAL A 517 20.80 -18.27 23.20
CA VAL A 517 20.13 -18.37 24.51
C VAL A 517 20.13 -17.03 25.26
N GLU A 518 21.22 -16.29 25.15
CA GLU A 518 21.36 -14.87 25.46
C GLU A 518 20.23 -13.95 24.96
N ASP A 519 19.72 -14.22 23.76
CA ASP A 519 18.78 -13.37 23.01
C ASP A 519 17.31 -13.70 23.31
N VAL A 520 17.07 -14.89 23.86
CA VAL A 520 15.73 -15.40 24.16
C VAL A 520 14.96 -14.45 25.07
N GLU A 521 15.59 -13.81 26.06
CA GLU A 521 14.90 -12.83 26.92
C GLU A 521 14.27 -11.72 26.09
N ASN A 522 15.07 -11.06 25.24
CA ASN A 522 14.63 -9.88 24.52
C ASN A 522 13.60 -10.24 23.45
N VAL A 523 13.87 -11.27 22.63
CA VAL A 523 12.92 -11.69 21.59
C VAL A 523 11.56 -12.08 22.19
N VAL A 524 11.57 -12.84 23.28
CA VAL A 524 10.32 -13.31 23.88
C VAL A 524 9.58 -12.18 24.60
N ARG A 525 10.29 -11.28 25.28
CA ARG A 525 9.65 -10.21 26.05
C ARG A 525 8.86 -9.22 25.19
N PHE A 526 9.29 -8.97 23.96
CA PHE A 526 8.63 -8.03 23.05
C PHE A 526 7.55 -8.67 22.18
N SER A 527 7.71 -9.94 21.83
CA SER A 527 6.83 -10.60 20.87
C SER A 527 5.77 -11.52 21.50
N ALA A 528 5.94 -11.95 22.76
CA ALA A 528 4.99 -12.85 23.39
C ALA A 528 3.73 -12.16 23.93
N GLY A 529 2.56 -12.76 23.67
CA GLY A 529 1.24 -12.27 24.04
C GLY A 529 0.47 -11.73 22.83
N ARG A 530 -0.70 -11.13 23.07
CA ARG A 530 -1.46 -10.48 22.01
C ARG A 530 -0.73 -9.21 21.51
N THR A 531 -0.81 -8.94 20.23
CA THR A 531 -0.23 -7.76 19.56
C THR A 531 -1.17 -7.26 18.45
N ASP A 532 -0.84 -6.13 17.81
CA ASP A 532 -1.52 -5.75 16.58
C ASP A 532 -1.21 -6.80 15.49
N LEU A 533 -2.21 -7.18 14.69
CA LEU A 533 -2.04 -8.24 13.69
C LEU A 533 -1.01 -7.86 12.61
N ASN A 534 -0.80 -6.57 12.38
CA ASN A 534 0.24 -6.06 11.49
C ASN A 534 1.66 -6.17 12.07
N ASP A 535 1.79 -6.38 13.38
CA ASP A 535 3.05 -6.45 14.13
C ASP A 535 3.34 -7.88 14.64
N LEU A 536 2.76 -8.91 14.00
CA LEU A 536 2.84 -10.29 14.46
C LEU A 536 4.21 -10.91 14.14
N PHE A 537 5.02 -11.21 15.18
CA PHE A 537 6.38 -11.74 15.03
C PHE A 537 6.41 -13.28 15.11
N CYS A 538 6.90 -13.96 14.07
CA CYS A 538 6.84 -15.44 13.98
C CYS A 538 8.20 -16.17 14.06
N SER A 539 9.36 -15.52 13.90
CA SER A 539 10.62 -16.18 13.50
C SER A 539 11.86 -16.06 14.42
N GLY A 540 11.78 -15.38 15.58
CA GLY A 540 12.76 -15.54 16.68
C GLY A 540 14.23 -15.15 16.43
N SER A 541 14.54 -14.27 15.48
CA SER A 541 15.90 -13.71 15.32
C SER A 541 16.08 -12.44 16.15
N VAL A 542 17.15 -12.40 16.97
CA VAL A 542 17.69 -11.20 17.61
C VAL A 542 18.98 -10.83 16.90
N PHE A 543 19.22 -9.54 16.71
CA PHE A 543 20.45 -9.03 16.13
C PHE A 543 21.53 -8.96 17.23
N ALA A 544 22.59 -9.78 17.11
CA ALA A 544 23.80 -9.57 17.91
C ALA A 544 24.58 -8.35 17.40
N ASP A 545 25.21 -7.63 18.32
CA ASP A 545 26.04 -6.47 18.06
C ASP A 545 27.39 -6.90 17.43
N CYS A 546 28.19 -5.98 16.87
CA CYS A 546 29.42 -6.35 16.15
C CYS A 546 30.47 -7.06 17.02
N ASN A 547 30.39 -6.89 18.34
CA ASN A 547 31.37 -7.42 19.29
C ASN A 547 30.98 -8.84 19.72
N GLY A 548 29.99 -9.42 19.02
CA GLY A 548 29.37 -10.68 19.39
C GLY A 548 28.64 -10.58 20.72
N THR A 549 28.23 -9.38 21.15
CA THR A 549 27.39 -9.18 22.33
C THR A 549 25.92 -9.18 21.88
N PRO A 550 25.13 -10.16 22.31
CA PRO A 550 23.72 -10.26 21.96
C PRO A 550 22.91 -9.10 22.57
N ASP A 551 22.16 -8.35 21.75
CA ASP A 551 21.60 -7.02 22.05
C ASP A 551 22.59 -6.04 22.71
N GLY A 552 23.87 -6.22 22.42
CA GLY A 552 24.88 -5.28 22.86
C GLY A 552 24.80 -3.96 22.06
N THR A 553 25.50 -2.95 22.58
CA THR A 553 25.52 -1.61 21.98
C THR A 553 26.77 -1.36 21.14
N ALA A 554 27.60 -2.39 20.91
CA ALA A 554 28.75 -2.30 20.06
C ALA A 554 28.36 -2.47 18.59
N TYR A 555 28.82 -1.58 17.74
CA TYR A 555 28.51 -1.56 16.33
C TYR A 555 29.81 -1.46 15.54
N GLU A 556 29.83 -2.00 14.32
CA GLU A 556 30.96 -1.73 13.44
C GLU A 556 30.91 -0.24 13.13
N ASP A 557 31.95 0.50 13.51
CA ASP A 557 32.06 1.89 13.09
C ASP A 557 32.34 1.99 11.60
N ASN A 558 32.36 3.22 11.13
CA ASN A 558 32.63 3.56 9.74
C ASN A 558 34.03 3.11 9.26
N CYS A 559 34.92 2.68 10.17
CA CYS A 559 36.22 2.09 9.83
C CYS A 559 36.20 0.58 9.70
N GLY A 560 35.06 -0.07 9.90
CA GLY A 560 34.98 -1.53 9.99
C GLY A 560 35.67 -2.06 11.24
N VAL A 561 35.80 -1.22 12.28
CA VAL A 561 36.28 -1.61 13.59
C VAL A 561 35.08 -1.74 14.50
N CYS A 562 34.99 -2.87 15.20
CA CYS A 562 33.93 -3.03 16.17
C CYS A 562 34.20 -2.17 17.41
N VAL A 563 33.33 -1.19 17.67
CA VAL A 563 33.48 -0.18 18.72
C VAL A 563 32.19 -0.02 19.53
N GLY A 564 32.23 0.74 20.63
CA GLY A 564 31.09 0.85 21.54
C GLY A 564 30.92 -0.39 22.42
N GLY A 565 29.86 -0.43 23.23
CA GLY A 565 29.63 -1.49 24.20
C GLY A 565 30.83 -1.70 25.15
N THR A 566 31.45 -2.89 25.07
CA THR A 566 32.55 -3.32 25.95
C THR A 566 33.94 -3.32 25.29
N THR A 567 34.06 -2.83 24.06
CA THR A 567 35.28 -2.90 23.23
C THR A 567 36.45 -2.06 23.76
N GLY A 568 36.15 -0.93 24.44
CA GLY A 568 37.17 0.01 24.92
C GLY A 568 37.86 0.82 23.82
N LEU A 569 37.35 0.73 22.59
CA LEU A 569 37.81 1.47 21.42
C LEU A 569 36.88 2.67 21.20
N GLU A 570 37.45 3.82 20.88
CA GLU A 570 36.68 4.96 20.40
C GLU A 570 36.36 4.77 18.92
N ALA A 571 35.10 5.04 18.57
CA ALA A 571 34.64 4.97 17.19
C ALA A 571 35.46 5.93 16.35
N CYS A 572 35.99 5.44 15.22
CA CYS A 572 36.51 6.36 14.24
C CYS A 572 35.35 7.19 13.69
N SER A 573 35.59 8.49 13.49
CA SER A 573 34.62 9.36 12.83
C SER A 573 34.52 9.00 11.36
N GLU A 574 35.66 8.72 10.72
CA GLU A 574 35.75 8.45 9.30
C GLU A 574 36.96 7.58 8.90
N LYS A 575 36.74 6.74 7.91
CA LYS A 575 37.78 5.97 7.22
C LYS A 575 38.01 6.52 5.82
N ILE A 576 39.26 6.78 5.50
CA ILE A 576 39.67 7.26 4.17
C ILE A 576 40.52 6.18 3.53
N GLU A 577 39.92 5.41 2.63
CA GLU A 577 40.63 4.39 1.85
C GLU A 577 41.78 5.08 1.08
N ALA A 578 42.99 4.53 1.17
CA ALA A 578 44.17 5.24 0.71
C ALA A 578 44.12 5.49 -0.80
N GLU A 579 43.47 4.61 -1.57
CA GLU A 579 43.29 4.73 -3.00
C GLU A 579 42.39 5.90 -3.43
N THR A 580 41.70 6.55 -2.48
CA THR A 580 40.92 7.78 -2.73
C THR A 580 41.79 9.04 -2.66
N ALA A 581 43.09 8.90 -2.41
CA ALA A 581 44.03 10.02 -2.37
C ALA A 581 43.90 10.92 -3.61
N CYS A 582 43.85 12.22 -3.35
CA CYS A 582 43.73 13.25 -4.39
C CYS A 582 44.94 13.31 -5.34
N ALA A 583 46.11 12.85 -4.88
CA ALA A 583 47.27 12.64 -5.74
C ALA A 583 48.21 11.59 -5.16
N VAL A 584 48.80 10.77 -6.02
CA VAL A 584 49.76 9.72 -5.67
C VAL A 584 50.92 9.72 -6.67
N ASP A 585 52.16 9.76 -6.17
CA ASP A 585 53.36 9.56 -6.99
C ASP A 585 53.69 8.07 -7.12
N GLY A 586 52.82 7.30 -7.79
CA GLY A 586 52.92 5.84 -7.87
C GLY A 586 51.62 5.22 -8.37
N ASP A 587 51.34 4.01 -7.92
CA ASP A 587 50.04 3.37 -8.15
C ASP A 587 49.09 3.71 -7.00
N ALA A 588 47.99 4.36 -7.34
CA ALA A 588 46.99 4.74 -6.36
C ALA A 588 46.11 3.56 -5.93
N ASN A 589 45.99 2.51 -6.73
CA ASN A 589 45.04 1.43 -6.50
C ASN A 589 45.64 0.05 -6.86
N GLU A 590 46.78 -0.29 -6.24
CA GLU A 590 47.39 -1.59 -6.42
C GLU A 590 46.65 -2.65 -5.57
N SER A 591 46.48 -3.87 -6.07
CA SER A 591 45.72 -4.93 -5.39
C SER A 591 46.45 -6.28 -5.34
N SER A 592 47.75 -6.28 -5.59
CA SER A 592 48.57 -7.49 -5.74
C SER A 592 48.81 -8.27 -4.44
N ASN A 593 48.74 -7.61 -3.27
CA ASN A 593 48.93 -8.19 -1.95
C ASN A 593 47.58 -8.28 -1.24
N THR A 594 47.18 -9.42 -0.68
CA THR A 594 45.85 -9.55 -0.06
C THR A 594 45.78 -8.97 1.37
N GLY A 595 44.58 -8.63 1.84
CA GLY A 595 44.31 -8.21 3.23
C GLY A 595 44.14 -6.71 3.46
N PHE A 596 44.19 -5.91 2.39
CA PHE A 596 43.77 -4.50 2.36
C PHE A 596 42.24 -4.37 2.42
N SER A 597 41.76 -3.17 2.68
CA SER A 597 40.34 -2.80 2.57
C SER A 597 40.06 -1.99 1.31
N GLY A 598 38.79 -1.80 0.99
CA GLY A 598 38.43 -1.11 -0.25
C GLY A 598 38.79 -1.94 -1.49
N THR A 599 39.19 -1.23 -2.55
CA THR A 599 39.46 -1.80 -3.87
C THR A 599 40.95 -2.08 -4.12
N GLY A 600 41.82 -1.51 -3.30
CA GLY A 600 43.27 -1.70 -3.37
C GLY A 600 44.00 -0.95 -2.26
N TYR A 601 45.23 -0.55 -2.54
CA TYR A 601 46.08 0.20 -1.63
C TYR A 601 47.02 1.11 -2.44
N VAL A 602 47.56 2.13 -1.80
CA VAL A 602 48.54 3.03 -2.41
C VAL A 602 49.94 2.42 -2.35
N ASN A 603 50.59 2.31 -3.50
CA ASN A 603 52.00 1.99 -3.63
C ASN A 603 52.77 3.11 -4.34
N THR A 604 53.51 3.90 -3.57
CA THR A 604 54.33 4.98 -4.12
C THR A 604 55.53 4.46 -4.91
N THR A 605 55.99 5.24 -5.88
CA THR A 605 57.26 5.01 -6.58
C THR A 605 58.42 4.95 -5.57
N ASN A 606 59.35 4.02 -5.77
CA ASN A 606 60.56 3.90 -4.93
C ASN A 606 61.53 5.07 -5.21
N ALA A 607 61.23 6.25 -4.67
CA ALA A 607 62.06 7.45 -4.77
C ALA A 607 61.89 8.35 -3.54
N ILE A 608 62.93 9.14 -3.24
CA ILE A 608 62.84 10.21 -2.23
C ILE A 608 61.87 11.26 -2.76
N GLY A 609 60.92 11.69 -1.93
CA GLY A 609 59.96 12.73 -2.25
C GLY A 609 58.68 12.23 -2.91
N SER A 610 58.58 10.93 -3.27
CA SER A 610 57.31 10.35 -3.69
C SER A 610 56.27 10.49 -2.60
N SER A 611 55.08 10.95 -2.99
CA SER A 611 54.07 11.41 -2.05
C SER A 611 52.70 10.81 -2.29
N VAL A 612 51.88 10.92 -1.24
CA VAL A 612 50.42 10.75 -1.32
C VAL A 612 49.77 11.97 -0.68
N THR A 613 48.70 12.49 -1.30
CA THR A 613 48.01 13.71 -0.87
C THR A 613 46.53 13.44 -0.62
N TYR A 614 46.04 13.93 0.51
CA TYR A 614 44.64 13.94 0.92
C TYR A 614 44.19 15.36 1.22
N MET A 615 42.88 15.61 1.12
CA MET A 615 42.26 16.84 1.62
C MET A 615 41.42 16.45 2.84
N ILE A 616 41.55 17.20 3.93
CA ILE A 616 40.88 16.95 5.20
C ILE A 616 40.31 18.25 5.74
N GLU A 617 39.03 18.31 6.09
CA GLU A 617 38.39 19.48 6.67
C GLU A 617 38.40 19.41 8.21
N SER A 618 38.57 20.55 8.88
CA SER A 618 38.52 20.68 10.34
C SER A 618 37.61 21.85 10.72
N ASP A 619 36.72 21.69 11.69
CA ASP A 619 35.80 22.77 12.12
C ASP A 619 36.45 23.89 12.94
N GLN A 620 37.71 23.70 13.38
CA GLN A 620 38.47 24.66 14.17
C GLN A 620 39.98 24.38 14.08
N ASP A 621 40.80 25.32 14.55
CA ASP A 621 42.24 25.12 14.74
C ASP A 621 42.50 24.11 15.87
N LYS A 622 43.07 22.94 15.56
CA LYS A 622 43.30 21.88 16.56
C LYS A 622 44.37 20.86 16.18
N GLU A 623 44.97 20.27 17.20
CA GLU A 623 45.76 19.04 17.07
C GLU A 623 44.80 17.84 17.06
N VAL A 624 44.98 16.91 16.13
CA VAL A 624 44.16 15.71 15.99
C VAL A 624 44.98 14.45 15.79
N GLU A 625 44.49 13.35 16.35
CA GLU A 625 45.07 12.03 16.16
C GLU A 625 44.58 11.41 14.84
N PHE A 626 45.55 11.09 13.98
CA PHE A 626 45.38 10.40 12.70
C PHE A 626 45.87 8.96 12.81
N GLY A 627 44.98 8.02 12.53
CA GLY A 627 45.31 6.63 12.30
C GLY A 627 45.75 6.37 10.87
N TYR A 628 46.62 5.37 10.70
CA TYR A 628 47.03 4.88 9.40
C TYR A 628 47.21 3.37 9.45
N ARG A 629 46.83 2.67 8.38
CA ARG A 629 47.09 1.24 8.19
C ARG A 629 48.02 1.02 7.01
N PHE A 630 49.03 0.17 7.19
CA PHE A 630 50.10 -0.02 6.22
C PHE A 630 50.67 -1.44 6.21
N ALA A 631 51.32 -1.81 5.11
CA ALA A 631 52.15 -3.00 5.00
C ALA A 631 53.54 -2.63 4.49
N ASN A 632 54.59 -3.17 5.15
CA ASN A 632 55.98 -3.03 4.72
C ASN A 632 56.68 -4.39 4.83
N GLY A 633 56.66 -5.17 3.76
CA GLY A 633 57.35 -6.45 3.68
C GLY A 633 58.86 -6.34 3.43
N GLY A 634 59.44 -5.13 3.44
CA GLY A 634 60.88 -4.90 3.38
C GLY A 634 61.58 -5.16 4.72
N THR A 635 62.92 -5.13 4.75
CA THR A 635 63.70 -5.30 6.00
C THR A 635 63.99 -3.99 6.73
N ASP A 636 63.93 -2.86 6.03
CA ASP A 636 64.18 -1.53 6.57
C ASP A 636 62.87 -0.74 6.68
N ALA A 637 62.80 0.20 7.61
CA ALA A 637 61.68 1.12 7.75
C ALA A 637 61.57 2.05 6.53
N ARG A 638 60.34 2.44 6.15
CA ARG A 638 60.06 3.31 5.00
C ARG A 638 59.38 4.63 5.42
N PRO A 639 60.06 5.50 6.17
CA PRO A 639 59.41 6.64 6.79
C PRO A 639 58.96 7.73 5.82
N GLY A 640 57.83 8.37 6.12
CA GLY A 640 57.28 9.50 5.40
C GLY A 640 57.06 10.72 6.29
N THR A 641 57.41 11.93 5.83
CA THR A 641 57.13 13.17 6.56
C THR A 641 55.80 13.76 6.10
N ILE A 642 54.95 14.13 7.05
CA ILE A 642 53.65 14.75 6.78
C ILE A 642 53.85 16.26 6.58
N TYR A 643 53.17 16.81 5.58
CA TYR A 643 53.05 18.24 5.34
C TYR A 643 51.58 18.64 5.40
N VAL A 644 51.24 19.60 6.27
CA VAL A 644 49.88 20.17 6.38
C VAL A 644 49.91 21.57 5.79
N ASN A 645 49.11 21.84 4.76
CA ASN A 645 49.07 23.12 4.05
C ASN A 645 50.46 23.61 3.61
N GLY A 646 51.34 22.65 3.26
CA GLY A 646 52.73 22.89 2.87
C GLY A 646 53.71 23.13 4.02
N GLN A 647 53.27 23.13 5.28
CA GLN A 647 54.13 23.18 6.47
C GLN A 647 54.58 21.77 6.85
N GLU A 648 55.88 21.60 7.09
CA GLU A 648 56.46 20.32 7.49
C GLU A 648 56.08 19.95 8.93
N GLY A 649 55.59 18.73 9.14
CA GLY A 649 55.11 18.20 10.42
C GLY A 649 55.80 16.89 10.83
N ASN A 650 55.04 16.02 11.51
CA ASN A 650 55.56 14.77 12.07
C ASN A 650 55.97 13.74 10.99
N THR A 651 56.91 12.87 11.35
CA THR A 651 57.36 11.77 10.47
C THR A 651 56.73 10.45 10.91
N VAL A 652 56.06 9.78 9.97
CA VAL A 652 55.50 8.44 10.13
C VAL A 652 56.59 7.40 9.88
N PRO A 653 56.84 6.46 10.81
CA PRO A 653 58.02 5.59 10.73
C PRO A 653 57.89 4.43 9.73
N PHE A 654 56.69 3.89 9.51
CA PHE A 654 56.41 2.70 8.70
C PHE A 654 57.47 1.56 8.83
N PRO A 655 57.59 0.92 10.02
CA PRO A 655 58.52 -0.18 10.25
C PRO A 655 58.19 -1.41 9.40
N SER A 656 59.06 -2.43 9.38
CA SER A 656 58.79 -3.70 8.69
C SER A 656 57.63 -4.46 9.35
N THR A 657 56.59 -4.81 8.60
CA THR A 657 55.50 -5.74 9.00
C THR A 657 55.81 -7.21 8.67
N ALA A 658 57.05 -7.49 8.23
CA ALA A 658 57.57 -8.81 7.83
C ALA A 658 56.96 -9.43 6.56
N SER A 659 55.77 -9.03 6.13
CA SER A 659 55.14 -9.46 4.88
C SER A 659 54.30 -8.33 4.26
N TRP A 660 54.26 -8.27 2.93
CA TRP A 660 53.40 -7.32 2.19
C TRP A 660 51.90 -7.64 2.29
N THR A 661 51.53 -8.82 2.79
CA THR A 661 50.14 -9.22 3.08
C THR A 661 49.80 -9.12 4.58
N THR A 662 50.72 -8.59 5.39
CA THR A 662 50.52 -8.35 6.81
C THR A 662 50.43 -6.86 7.04
N TRP A 663 49.24 -6.44 7.46
CA TRP A 663 48.87 -5.04 7.62
C TRP A 663 48.82 -4.69 9.11
N GLU A 664 49.52 -3.62 9.46
CA GLU A 664 49.54 -3.07 10.82
C GLU A 664 48.99 -1.65 10.82
N SER A 665 48.47 -1.22 11.97
CA SER A 665 47.96 0.13 12.17
C SER A 665 48.83 0.89 13.17
N GLY A 666 48.89 2.21 13.01
CA GLY A 666 49.49 3.13 13.98
C GLY A 666 48.73 4.45 14.02
N THR A 667 49.05 5.29 14.99
CA THR A 667 48.48 6.63 15.13
C THR A 667 49.57 7.67 15.33
N LEU A 668 49.28 8.93 15.00
CA LEU A 668 50.12 10.10 15.23
C LEU A 668 49.25 11.35 15.33
N THR A 669 49.78 12.46 15.85
CA THR A 669 49.05 13.73 15.84
C THR A 669 49.52 14.68 14.74
N ILE A 670 48.60 15.45 14.16
CA ILE A 670 48.91 16.60 13.29
C ILE A 670 48.07 17.81 13.68
N ASP A 671 48.60 19.00 13.44
CA ASP A 671 47.88 20.26 13.64
C ASP A 671 47.11 20.64 12.38
N LEU A 672 45.80 20.78 12.48
CA LEU A 672 44.91 21.29 11.44
C LEU A 672 44.48 22.72 11.77
N VAL A 673 44.23 23.52 10.73
CA VAL A 673 43.54 24.80 10.87
C VAL A 673 42.07 24.66 10.51
N GLU A 674 41.24 25.56 11.02
CA GLU A 674 39.82 25.67 10.66
C GLU A 674 39.64 25.76 9.14
N GLY A 675 38.74 24.94 8.59
CA GLY A 675 38.47 24.75 7.18
C GLY A 675 39.24 23.58 6.54
N VAL A 676 39.29 23.58 5.21
CA VAL A 676 39.91 22.52 4.41
C VAL A 676 41.45 22.60 4.45
N ASN A 677 42.08 21.49 4.82
CA ASN A 677 43.53 21.28 4.95
C ASN A 677 44.05 20.30 3.90
N LYS A 678 45.18 20.63 3.28
CA LYS A 678 45.92 19.73 2.39
C LYS A 678 46.96 18.94 3.17
N ILE A 679 46.82 17.61 3.22
CA ILE A 679 47.71 16.69 3.92
C ILE A 679 48.53 15.89 2.91
N GLU A 680 49.86 15.97 2.99
CA GLU A 680 50.75 15.29 2.06
C GLU A 680 51.81 14.48 2.81
N ILE A 681 51.88 13.17 2.57
CA ILE A 681 52.88 12.29 3.17
C ILE A 681 53.99 12.06 2.15
N ARG A 682 55.22 12.51 2.43
CA ARG A 682 56.36 12.43 1.50
C ARG A 682 57.42 11.44 1.96
N ALA A 683 57.80 10.50 1.10
CA ALA A 683 58.87 9.54 1.37
C ALA A 683 60.21 10.22 1.63
N THR A 684 60.87 9.84 2.72
CA THR A 684 62.18 10.41 3.10
C THR A 684 63.36 9.56 2.61
N THR A 685 63.08 8.37 2.08
CA THR A 685 64.10 7.41 1.61
C THR A 685 63.90 7.05 0.15
N ALA A 686 64.95 6.51 -0.49
CA ALA A 686 64.88 6.05 -1.88
C ALA A 686 63.99 4.81 -2.06
N GLY A 687 63.49 4.22 -0.98
CA GLY A 687 62.57 3.10 -1.01
C GLY A 687 61.10 3.49 -1.18
N GLY A 688 60.75 4.78 -1.29
CA GLY A 688 59.34 5.21 -1.27
C GLY A 688 58.68 5.02 0.11
N LEU A 689 57.37 5.17 0.18
CA LEU A 689 56.55 4.84 1.36
C LEU A 689 56.33 3.32 1.48
N ALA A 690 55.80 2.89 2.63
CA ALA A 690 55.14 1.59 2.74
C ALA A 690 53.83 1.57 1.93
N ASN A 691 53.27 0.38 1.70
CA ASN A 691 51.95 0.28 1.08
C ASN A 691 50.91 0.79 2.08
N LEU A 692 50.12 1.78 1.69
CA LEU A 692 49.12 2.41 2.57
C LEU A 692 47.74 1.91 2.20
N ASP A 693 47.00 1.45 3.21
CA ASP A 693 45.68 0.86 3.05
C ASP A 693 44.58 1.89 3.27
N TYR A 694 44.57 2.52 4.44
CA TYR A 694 43.66 3.61 4.75
C TYR A 694 44.22 4.53 5.83
N LEU A 695 43.61 5.71 5.94
CA LEU A 695 43.72 6.60 7.09
C LEU A 695 42.44 6.55 7.91
N SER A 696 42.55 6.72 9.22
CA SER A 696 41.42 6.80 10.14
C SER A 696 41.44 8.12 10.88
N LEU A 697 40.28 8.77 10.93
CA LEU A 697 40.03 9.95 11.74
C LEU A 697 39.30 9.53 13.00
N TYR A 698 39.73 10.02 14.16
CA TYR A 698 39.14 9.71 15.46
C TYR A 698 38.40 10.88 16.08
N ASP A 699 38.22 11.97 15.31
CA ASP A 699 37.61 13.20 15.79
C ASP A 699 36.48 13.62 14.84
N ASN A 700 35.25 13.70 15.36
CA ASN A 700 34.06 14.04 14.59
C ASN A 700 34.06 15.47 14.03
N SER A 701 34.95 16.33 14.54
CA SER A 701 35.18 17.66 13.99
C SER A 701 36.07 17.68 12.74
N VAL A 702 36.56 16.51 12.32
CA VAL A 702 37.47 16.37 11.19
C VAL A 702 36.95 15.30 10.24
N SER A 703 36.96 15.61 8.95
CA SER A 703 36.44 14.72 7.89
C SER A 703 37.28 14.77 6.62
N SER A 704 37.13 13.79 5.73
CA SER A 704 37.72 13.88 4.39
C SER A 704 37.05 15.01 3.61
N ALA A 705 37.88 15.82 2.95
CA ALA A 705 37.42 16.87 2.08
C ALA A 705 37.54 16.43 0.63
N SER A 706 36.67 16.96 -0.21
CA SER A 706 36.77 16.77 -1.64
C SER A 706 38.13 17.27 -2.14
N CYS A 707 38.70 16.52 -3.10
CA CYS A 707 39.92 16.95 -3.79
C CYS A 707 39.74 18.28 -4.54
N THR A 708 38.49 18.68 -4.76
CA THR A 708 38.07 19.91 -5.40
C THR A 708 37.14 20.67 -4.45
N ASP A 709 37.41 21.95 -4.18
CA ASP A 709 36.60 22.75 -3.25
C ASP A 709 35.20 23.09 -3.81
N CYS A 710 34.34 23.72 -3.01
CA CYS A 710 32.96 24.01 -3.43
C CYS A 710 32.85 25.01 -4.60
N ASN A 711 33.97 25.63 -5.00
CA ASN A 711 34.09 26.50 -6.17
C ASN A 711 34.65 25.77 -7.41
N GLY A 712 34.95 24.47 -7.30
CA GLY A 712 35.50 23.69 -8.40
C GLY A 712 37.03 23.75 -8.51
N ASP A 713 37.74 24.28 -7.51
CA ASP A 713 39.21 24.38 -7.54
C ASP A 713 39.88 23.13 -6.94
N LEU A 714 40.72 22.44 -7.73
CA LEU A 714 41.49 21.28 -7.26
C LEU A 714 42.51 21.72 -6.19
N PHE A 715 42.43 21.10 -5.01
CA PHE A 715 43.10 21.50 -3.77
C PHE A 715 42.74 22.91 -3.27
N GLY A 716 41.59 23.44 -3.67
CA GLY A 716 41.06 24.70 -3.16
C GLY A 716 40.62 24.60 -1.68
N THR A 717 40.26 25.73 -1.09
CA THR A 717 39.90 25.83 0.34
C THR A 717 38.58 26.56 0.58
N ALA A 718 37.77 26.81 -0.47
CA ALA A 718 36.41 27.30 -0.27
C ALA A 718 35.56 26.21 0.41
N SER A 719 34.84 26.56 1.46
CA SER A 719 34.02 25.62 2.23
C SER A 719 32.59 26.13 2.34
N ILE A 720 31.68 25.23 2.67
CA ILE A 720 30.31 25.56 2.98
C ILE A 720 30.31 26.15 4.41
N ASN A 721 29.79 27.36 4.63
CA ASN A 721 29.70 27.93 5.99
C ASN A 721 28.65 27.20 6.86
N ASP A 722 28.54 27.57 8.15
CA ASP A 722 27.57 27.07 9.15
C ASP A 722 26.09 27.05 8.70
N CYS A 723 25.82 27.65 7.53
CA CYS A 723 24.49 27.89 6.98
C CYS A 723 24.32 27.33 5.56
N GLY A 724 25.28 26.55 5.06
CA GLY A 724 25.10 25.81 3.80
C GLY A 724 25.55 26.55 2.53
N VAL A 725 26.21 27.71 2.60
CA VAL A 725 26.66 28.47 1.42
C VAL A 725 28.17 28.31 1.18
N CYS A 726 28.55 27.97 -0.07
CA CYS A 726 29.94 27.97 -0.52
C CYS A 726 30.55 29.37 -0.40
N SER A 727 31.43 29.53 0.58
CA SER A 727 31.98 30.81 1.03
C SER A 727 33.45 30.65 1.40
N GLY A 728 34.17 31.78 1.49
CA GLY A 728 35.63 31.73 1.62
C GLY A 728 36.34 31.27 0.34
N GLY A 729 37.65 31.00 0.43
CA GLY A 729 38.49 30.71 -0.75
C GLY A 729 38.44 31.83 -1.80
N LEU A 730 38.15 31.48 -3.06
CA LEU A 730 38.06 32.43 -4.19
C LEU A 730 36.62 32.89 -4.52
N THR A 731 35.62 32.54 -3.70
CA THR A 731 34.17 32.71 -3.99
C THR A 731 33.61 34.13 -3.82
N ASN A 732 34.29 34.99 -3.05
CA ASN A 732 33.80 36.33 -2.62
C ASN A 732 32.50 36.35 -1.76
N VAL A 733 32.09 35.24 -1.13
CA VAL A 733 30.93 35.18 -0.20
C VAL A 733 31.39 35.19 1.27
N ASP A 734 30.63 35.88 2.15
CA ASP A 734 30.95 36.04 3.59
C ASP A 734 30.59 34.78 4.41
N PRO A 735 31.53 34.18 5.15
CA PRO A 735 31.29 32.97 5.93
C PRO A 735 30.36 33.13 7.16
N ASN A 736 29.86 34.31 7.52
CA ASN A 736 29.13 34.55 8.78
C ASN A 736 27.60 34.80 8.70
N ALA A 737 26.89 34.45 7.62
CA ALA A 737 25.44 34.74 7.49
C ALA A 737 24.56 33.60 8.06
N THR A 738 23.67 33.85 9.04
CA THR A 738 22.88 32.84 9.82
C THR A 738 21.50 32.46 9.23
N PRO A 739 20.99 31.20 9.39
CA PRO A 739 19.81 30.69 8.70
C PRO A 739 18.48 31.02 9.39
N THR A 740 17.39 30.91 8.62
CA THR A 740 16.00 31.08 9.06
C THR A 740 15.25 29.73 8.94
N TRP A 741 14.38 29.41 9.89
CA TRP A 741 13.58 28.16 10.01
C TRP A 741 12.09 28.48 10.02
N TYR A 742 11.23 27.58 9.56
CA TYR A 742 9.84 27.84 9.17
C TYR A 742 8.91 26.74 9.70
N ALA A 743 7.75 27.06 10.25
CA ALA A 743 6.88 26.11 10.96
C ALA A 743 6.28 25.03 10.03
N ASP A 744 6.42 23.76 10.38
CA ASP A 744 5.97 22.56 9.66
C ASP A 744 4.83 21.90 10.46
N ALA A 745 3.58 22.12 10.04
CA ALA A 745 2.39 21.81 10.85
C ALA A 745 1.76 20.44 10.52
N ASP A 746 2.08 19.86 9.37
CA ASP A 746 1.69 18.50 8.99
C ASP A 746 2.83 17.49 9.12
N ASN A 747 4.07 17.94 9.39
CA ASN A 747 5.31 17.18 9.51
C ASN A 747 5.80 16.60 8.17
N ASP A 748 5.58 17.29 7.05
CA ASP A 748 6.01 16.84 5.73
C ASP A 748 7.47 17.21 5.38
N GLY A 749 8.13 18.04 6.20
CA GLY A 749 9.53 18.46 6.02
C GLY A 749 9.70 19.79 5.28
N LEU A 750 8.62 20.47 4.92
CA LEU A 750 8.59 21.85 4.44
C LEU A 750 7.98 22.77 5.51
N GLY A 751 8.40 24.03 5.57
CA GLY A 751 7.97 24.97 6.61
C GLY A 751 7.36 26.23 6.04
N ASN A 752 6.29 26.70 6.67
CA ASN A 752 5.48 27.83 6.23
C ASN A 752 6.30 29.13 6.18
N PRO A 753 6.49 29.76 5.01
CA PRO A 753 7.29 30.98 4.87
C PRO A 753 6.73 32.17 5.65
N LEU A 754 5.45 32.15 6.02
CA LEU A 754 4.79 33.18 6.80
C LEU A 754 4.93 32.99 8.32
N ASP A 755 5.48 31.85 8.77
CA ASP A 755 5.70 31.55 10.18
C ASP A 755 7.13 31.02 10.40
N SER A 756 8.05 31.90 10.79
CA SER A 756 9.49 31.60 10.81
C SER A 756 10.26 32.20 11.98
N ILE A 757 11.41 31.58 12.30
CA ILE A 757 12.34 31.98 13.35
C ILE A 757 13.80 31.86 12.88
N VAL A 758 14.68 32.78 13.29
CA VAL A 758 16.09 32.83 12.85
C VAL A 758 17.00 32.30 13.96
N ILE A 759 17.67 31.17 13.71
CA ILE A 759 18.52 30.43 14.65
C ILE A 759 19.43 29.47 13.85
N CYS A 760 20.54 28.97 14.40
CA CYS A 760 21.45 28.09 13.67
C CYS A 760 20.92 26.66 13.50
N GLU A 761 20.10 26.17 14.44
CA GLU A 761 19.55 24.81 14.44
C GLU A 761 18.03 24.79 14.40
N GLN A 762 17.51 23.73 13.79
CA GLN A 762 16.11 23.50 13.53
C GLN A 762 15.28 23.31 14.82
N PRO A 763 14.31 24.19 15.10
CA PRO A 763 13.35 24.01 16.19
C PRO A 763 12.34 22.88 15.90
N ASP A 764 11.85 22.18 16.93
CA ASP A 764 10.82 21.14 16.78
C ASP A 764 9.53 21.69 16.12
N GLY A 765 9.08 21.03 15.06
CA GLY A 765 7.94 21.48 14.25
C GLY A 765 8.26 22.67 13.35
N TYR A 766 9.54 22.95 13.07
CA TYR A 766 10.02 23.92 12.09
C TYR A 766 11.08 23.25 11.21
N VAL A 767 11.29 23.70 9.98
CA VAL A 767 12.29 23.21 9.02
C VAL A 767 12.99 24.38 8.31
N SER A 768 14.19 24.19 7.77
CA SER A 768 14.96 25.29 7.12
C SER A 768 14.38 25.66 5.76
N ASN A 769 13.63 24.72 5.19
CA ASN A 769 13.04 24.85 3.89
C ASN A 769 11.72 25.61 3.99
N SER A 770 11.74 26.90 3.66
CA SER A 770 10.56 27.76 3.66
C SER A 770 9.51 27.46 2.59
N ASN A 771 9.67 26.38 1.83
CA ASN A 771 8.87 26.12 0.62
C ASN A 771 7.62 25.28 0.89
N ASP A 772 7.08 25.37 2.10
CA ASP A 772 5.77 24.81 2.36
C ASP A 772 4.69 25.78 1.92
N ALA A 773 4.07 25.49 0.78
CA ALA A 773 2.87 26.20 0.38
C ALA A 773 1.59 25.45 0.75
N CYS A 774 1.69 24.30 1.41
CA CYS A 774 0.59 23.40 1.74
C CYS A 774 0.66 22.91 3.20
N PRO A 775 0.67 23.80 4.21
CA PRO A 775 1.02 23.50 5.61
C PRO A 775 0.05 22.60 6.39
N ASN A 776 -0.78 21.80 5.72
CA ASN A 776 -1.70 20.86 6.35
C ASN A 776 -1.83 19.51 5.59
N ASP A 777 -0.91 19.11 4.71
CA ASP A 777 -0.89 17.84 3.96
C ASP A 777 0.42 17.04 4.07
N GLN A 778 0.37 15.92 4.81
CA GLN A 778 1.49 15.04 5.19
C GLN A 778 2.29 14.37 4.06
N LYS A 779 1.81 14.39 2.81
CA LYS A 779 2.40 13.58 1.73
C LYS A 779 3.36 14.35 0.82
N ASN A 780 3.57 15.64 1.07
CA ASN A 780 4.50 16.47 0.31
C ASN A 780 4.31 16.32 -1.23
N ILE A 781 3.05 16.19 -1.65
CA ILE A 781 2.67 15.75 -3.02
C ILE A 781 3.17 16.77 -4.06
N CYS A 782 3.50 17.98 -3.63
CA CYS A 782 3.93 19.10 -4.45
C CYS A 782 5.37 19.00 -4.96
N ASN A 783 6.23 18.17 -4.37
CA ASN A 783 7.67 18.07 -4.72
C ASN A 783 8.00 17.15 -5.92
N TYR A 784 7.03 16.82 -6.78
CA TYR A 784 7.27 16.02 -7.97
C TYR A 784 8.19 16.77 -8.97
N GLN A 785 9.35 16.19 -9.28
CA GLN A 785 10.22 16.66 -10.36
C GLN A 785 9.50 16.48 -11.71
N PHE A 786 9.28 17.57 -12.45
CA PHE A 786 8.48 17.61 -13.68
C PHE A 786 9.02 16.72 -14.82
N ASP A 787 10.31 16.36 -14.77
CA ASP A 787 10.99 15.58 -15.82
C ASP A 787 10.51 14.12 -15.93
N ASP A 788 9.80 13.60 -14.91
CA ASP A 788 9.29 12.22 -14.85
C ASP A 788 7.77 12.08 -15.17
N LEU A 789 7.05 13.18 -15.47
CA LEU A 789 5.59 13.18 -15.62
C LEU A 789 5.13 13.55 -17.04
N CYS A 790 5.33 12.64 -18.00
CA CYS A 790 4.74 12.60 -19.36
C CYS A 790 5.01 13.78 -20.34
N ALA A 791 5.02 13.47 -21.65
CA ALA A 791 5.10 14.45 -22.73
C ALA A 791 3.78 14.52 -23.53
N PRO A 792 3.40 15.68 -24.10
CA PRO A 792 2.20 15.77 -24.93
C PRO A 792 2.30 14.89 -26.18
N VAL A 793 1.17 14.35 -26.64
CA VAL A 793 1.02 13.76 -27.98
C VAL A 793 0.22 14.73 -28.85
N GLY A 794 0.47 14.76 -30.15
CA GLY A 794 -0.35 15.56 -31.08
C GLY A 794 0.24 16.91 -31.47
N TRP A 795 -0.62 17.84 -31.87
CA TRP A 795 -0.22 19.11 -32.49
C TRP A 795 0.66 19.98 -31.58
N ALA A 796 0.57 19.87 -30.25
CA ALA A 796 1.47 20.57 -29.33
C ALA A 796 2.95 20.17 -29.45
N THR A 797 3.25 19.01 -30.04
CA THR A 797 4.63 18.53 -30.29
C THR A 797 5.19 19.03 -31.62
N TYR A 798 4.34 19.57 -32.48
CA TYR A 798 4.71 19.85 -33.86
C TYR A 798 5.33 21.24 -34.00
N ASN A 799 6.48 21.31 -34.68
CA ASN A 799 7.14 22.56 -35.05
C ASN A 799 7.41 23.52 -33.86
N GLY A 800 7.81 22.95 -32.73
CA GLY A 800 8.14 23.65 -31.49
C GLY A 800 8.14 22.67 -30.31
N THR A 801 8.34 23.18 -29.11
CA THR A 801 8.31 22.40 -27.88
C THR A 801 7.23 22.93 -26.96
N THR A 802 6.45 22.03 -26.38
CA THR A 802 5.51 22.36 -25.30
C THR A 802 6.01 21.67 -24.03
N ASN A 803 6.84 22.39 -23.27
CA ASN A 803 7.38 21.94 -21.98
C ASN A 803 7.02 22.90 -20.83
N GLY A 804 6.22 23.93 -21.12
CA GLY A 804 5.66 24.83 -20.11
C GLY A 804 6.75 25.60 -19.38
N GLY A 805 6.71 25.50 -18.05
CA GLY A 805 7.65 26.12 -17.13
C GLY A 805 8.96 25.36 -16.91
N ALA A 806 9.18 24.23 -17.60
CA ALA A 806 10.36 23.39 -17.39
C ALA A 806 11.69 24.17 -17.50
N GLY A 807 12.58 23.96 -16.54
CA GLY A 807 13.84 24.70 -16.41
C GLY A 807 13.71 26.11 -15.79
N GLY A 808 12.51 26.47 -15.35
CA GLY A 808 12.23 27.68 -14.56
C GLY A 808 12.07 27.39 -13.06
N ASP A 809 11.76 28.44 -12.29
CA ASP A 809 11.53 28.31 -10.86
C ASP A 809 10.25 27.50 -10.57
N THR A 810 10.29 26.66 -9.55
CA THR A 810 9.11 25.98 -9.02
C THR A 810 8.55 26.77 -7.86
N VAL A 811 7.25 27.08 -7.91
CA VAL A 811 6.51 27.79 -6.89
C VAL A 811 5.27 27.01 -6.52
N HIS A 812 4.90 27.06 -5.26
CA HIS A 812 3.72 26.38 -4.75
C HIS A 812 2.76 27.42 -4.19
N VAL A 813 1.48 27.26 -4.47
CA VAL A 813 0.46 28.26 -4.19
C VAL A 813 -0.79 27.59 -3.63
N SER A 814 -1.43 28.24 -2.68
CA SER A 814 -2.70 27.80 -2.08
C SER A 814 -3.72 28.94 -2.01
N THR A 815 -3.42 30.08 -2.62
CA THR A 815 -4.32 31.24 -2.71
C THR A 815 -4.52 31.70 -4.15
N PHE A 816 -5.70 32.27 -4.43
CA PHE A 816 -6.01 32.83 -5.75
C PHE A 816 -5.04 33.96 -6.14
N ALA A 817 -4.62 34.78 -5.17
CA ALA A 817 -3.73 35.91 -5.43
C ALA A 817 -2.35 35.45 -5.87
N ASP A 818 -1.80 34.42 -5.23
CA ASP A 818 -0.47 33.89 -5.55
C ASP A 818 -0.51 33.14 -6.88
N LEU A 819 -1.53 32.29 -7.10
CA LEU A 819 -1.75 31.62 -8.38
C LEU A 819 -1.82 32.63 -9.53
N LYS A 820 -2.60 33.70 -9.35
CA LYS A 820 -2.71 34.77 -10.34
C LYS A 820 -1.38 35.47 -10.60
N SER A 821 -0.69 35.87 -9.54
CA SER A 821 0.58 36.59 -9.64
C SER A 821 1.66 35.78 -10.37
N HIS A 822 1.78 34.49 -10.05
CA HIS A 822 2.79 33.63 -10.68
C HIS A 822 2.41 33.26 -12.12
N ALA A 823 1.14 33.00 -12.42
CA ALA A 823 0.69 32.75 -13.79
C ALA A 823 0.90 33.98 -14.71
N GLU A 824 0.69 35.18 -14.18
CA GLU A 824 0.85 36.47 -14.87
C GLU A 824 2.31 36.99 -14.89
N SER A 825 3.26 36.22 -14.36
CA SER A 825 4.67 36.64 -14.29
C SER A 825 5.42 36.42 -15.62
N GLU A 826 6.51 37.17 -15.82
CA GLU A 826 7.46 36.91 -16.91
C GLU A 826 8.42 35.77 -16.55
N GLY A 827 8.93 35.06 -17.56
CA GLY A 827 9.92 33.98 -17.36
C GLY A 827 9.30 32.59 -17.25
N SER A 828 10.15 31.57 -17.12
CA SER A 828 9.71 30.18 -16.99
C SER A 828 9.35 29.86 -15.54
N THR A 829 8.19 29.28 -15.29
CA THR A 829 7.76 28.94 -13.91
C THR A 829 6.86 27.71 -13.88
N VAL A 830 7.14 26.79 -12.95
CA VAL A 830 6.26 25.66 -12.59
C VAL A 830 5.47 26.04 -11.35
N ILE A 831 4.15 26.00 -11.43
CA ILE A 831 3.22 26.48 -10.40
C ILE A 831 2.41 25.29 -9.90
N PHE A 832 2.64 24.86 -8.67
CA PHE A 832 1.87 23.81 -7.99
C PHE A 832 0.73 24.42 -7.19
N LEU A 833 -0.51 24.07 -7.51
CA LEU A 833 -1.69 24.50 -6.77
C LEU A 833 -2.17 23.41 -5.83
N SER A 834 -2.39 23.76 -4.57
CA SER A 834 -3.09 22.93 -3.58
C SER A 834 -4.39 23.60 -3.10
N GLY A 835 -5.34 22.77 -2.70
CA GLY A 835 -6.64 23.22 -2.18
C GLY A 835 -7.52 23.93 -3.21
N SER A 836 -8.63 24.48 -2.72
CA SER A 836 -9.62 25.17 -3.55
C SER A 836 -9.45 26.68 -3.45
N VAL A 837 -9.31 27.36 -4.58
CA VAL A 837 -9.10 28.81 -4.68
C VAL A 837 -10.09 29.47 -5.63
N GLY A 838 -10.23 30.79 -5.51
CA GLY A 838 -11.16 31.57 -6.33
C GLY A 838 -12.58 31.59 -5.76
N THR A 839 -13.42 32.46 -6.33
CA THR A 839 -14.79 32.64 -5.85
C THR A 839 -15.85 32.65 -6.94
N GLY A 840 -15.46 32.56 -8.21
CA GLY A 840 -16.39 32.69 -9.34
C GLY A 840 -17.18 34.01 -9.26
N ASN A 841 -16.50 35.14 -9.41
CA ASN A 841 -17.17 36.45 -9.42
C ASN A 841 -16.60 37.33 -10.54
N GLY A 842 -16.96 37.00 -11.78
CA GLY A 842 -16.70 37.84 -12.96
C GLY A 842 -15.21 38.19 -13.19
N ALA A 843 -14.94 39.36 -13.77
CA ALA A 843 -13.60 39.76 -14.23
C ALA A 843 -12.48 39.68 -13.18
N ASP A 844 -12.82 39.79 -11.88
CA ASP A 844 -11.85 39.69 -10.79
C ASP A 844 -11.34 38.25 -10.56
N SER A 845 -12.04 37.26 -11.12
CA SER A 845 -11.66 35.83 -11.07
C SER A 845 -10.86 35.35 -12.29
N ARG A 846 -10.44 36.26 -13.18
CA ARG A 846 -9.58 35.96 -14.33
C ARG A 846 -8.11 35.91 -13.94
N ILE A 847 -7.40 34.96 -14.52
CA ILE A 847 -5.95 34.81 -14.45
C ILE A 847 -5.41 34.79 -15.88
N TYR A 848 -4.57 35.77 -16.23
CA TYR A 848 -3.90 35.80 -17.53
C TYR A 848 -2.64 34.94 -17.49
N VAL A 849 -2.60 33.81 -18.19
CA VAL A 849 -1.45 32.89 -18.14
C VAL A 849 -0.44 33.30 -19.21
N ASN A 850 0.70 33.83 -18.77
CA ASN A 850 1.80 34.23 -19.66
C ASN A 850 2.58 33.02 -20.20
N SER A 851 3.45 33.26 -21.16
CA SER A 851 4.29 32.22 -21.78
C SER A 851 5.20 31.49 -20.78
N ASN A 852 5.58 30.26 -21.13
CA ASN A 852 6.50 29.39 -20.38
C ASN A 852 6.00 29.07 -18.96
N LYS A 853 4.75 28.61 -18.86
CA LYS A 853 4.13 28.27 -17.57
C LYS A 853 3.73 26.81 -17.54
N THR A 854 4.02 26.15 -16.43
CA THR A 854 3.36 24.89 -16.05
C THR A 854 2.49 25.20 -14.85
N ILE A 855 1.20 24.87 -14.88
CA ILE A 855 0.30 24.92 -13.72
C ILE A 855 -0.18 23.50 -13.45
N LEU A 856 0.10 22.96 -12.27
CA LEU A 856 -0.17 21.58 -11.90
C LEU A 856 -0.93 21.52 -10.56
N GLY A 857 -2.01 20.75 -10.48
CA GLY A 857 -2.79 20.59 -9.25
C GLY A 857 -2.48 19.33 -8.45
N HIS A 858 -2.64 19.41 -7.13
CA HIS A 858 -2.79 18.23 -6.26
C HIS A 858 -4.17 17.59 -6.39
N LEU A 859 -4.32 16.34 -5.93
CA LEU A 859 -5.67 15.76 -5.81
C LEU A 859 -6.51 16.66 -4.90
N GLY A 860 -7.67 17.09 -5.39
CA GLY A 860 -8.54 18.04 -4.69
C GLY A 860 -8.23 19.52 -4.96
N ALA A 861 -7.18 19.85 -5.71
CA ALA A 861 -6.90 21.22 -6.10
C ALA A 861 -7.96 21.74 -7.08
N GLU A 862 -8.55 22.89 -6.77
CA GLU A 862 -9.65 23.47 -7.55
C GLU A 862 -9.43 24.96 -7.77
N LEU A 863 -9.68 25.44 -8.99
CA LEU A 863 -9.88 26.85 -9.29
C LEU A 863 -11.35 27.10 -9.64
N HIS A 864 -12.03 27.88 -8.80
CA HIS A 864 -13.31 28.49 -9.12
C HIS A 864 -13.06 29.89 -9.75
N GLY A 865 -12.82 29.90 -11.06
CA GLY A 865 -12.34 31.07 -11.81
C GLY A 865 -12.00 30.73 -13.27
N TYR A 866 -11.25 31.63 -13.94
CA TYR A 866 -11.04 31.58 -15.39
C TYR A 866 -9.57 31.78 -15.77
N PHE A 867 -9.04 30.93 -16.66
CA PHE A 867 -7.73 31.14 -17.29
C PHE A 867 -7.86 31.79 -18.66
N ILE A 868 -7.10 32.85 -18.90
CA ILE A 868 -7.05 33.56 -20.17
C ILE A 868 -5.62 33.49 -20.74
N ILE A 869 -5.46 32.93 -21.93
CA ILE A 869 -4.19 32.83 -22.64
C ILE A 869 -4.31 33.70 -23.89
N ASP A 870 -3.71 34.89 -23.89
CA ASP A 870 -3.84 35.86 -25.00
C ASP A 870 -2.49 36.23 -25.60
N GLY A 871 -2.13 35.61 -26.72
CA GLY A 871 -0.87 35.86 -27.45
C GLY A 871 0.35 35.14 -26.86
N GLU A 872 0.11 34.22 -25.94
CA GLU A 872 1.15 33.54 -25.15
C GLU A 872 1.43 32.13 -25.68
N SER A 873 2.60 31.58 -25.34
CA SER A 873 3.09 30.32 -25.88
C SER A 873 3.81 29.44 -24.87
N ASN A 874 3.89 28.14 -25.15
CA ASN A 874 4.58 27.15 -24.32
C ASN A 874 3.97 27.08 -22.92
N ILE A 875 2.72 26.63 -22.82
CA ILE A 875 1.97 26.54 -21.55
C ILE A 875 1.45 25.13 -21.34
N VAL A 876 1.58 24.62 -20.12
CA VAL A 876 1.08 23.32 -19.67
C VAL A 876 0.14 23.56 -18.48
N ILE A 877 -1.10 23.05 -18.52
CA ILE A 877 -2.05 23.11 -17.39
C ILE A 877 -2.58 21.71 -17.14
N ARG A 878 -2.35 21.18 -15.92
CA ARG A 878 -2.61 19.76 -15.62
C ARG A 878 -3.17 19.49 -14.23
N ASN A 879 -3.88 18.36 -14.09
CA ASN A 879 -4.35 17.78 -12.83
C ASN A 879 -5.17 18.72 -11.92
N LEU A 880 -6.08 19.49 -12.51
CA LEU A 880 -6.89 20.50 -11.80
C LEU A 880 -8.38 20.29 -11.99
N LYS A 881 -9.15 20.58 -10.94
CA LYS A 881 -10.58 20.92 -11.08
C LYS A 881 -10.70 22.39 -11.43
N LEU A 882 -11.37 22.69 -12.53
CA LEU A 882 -11.60 24.05 -13.01
C LEU A 882 -13.10 24.27 -13.14
N ARG A 883 -13.64 25.20 -12.36
CA ARG A 883 -15.07 25.46 -12.29
C ARG A 883 -15.39 26.91 -12.63
N GLY A 884 -16.36 27.13 -13.50
CA GLY A 884 -16.99 28.43 -13.71
C GLY A 884 -18.21 28.67 -12.79
N ASP A 885 -18.94 29.76 -13.05
CA ASP A 885 -20.11 30.18 -12.27
C ASP A 885 -21.44 29.51 -12.69
N GLY A 886 -21.38 28.61 -13.65
CA GLY A 886 -22.52 27.91 -14.24
C GLY A 886 -22.95 28.47 -15.60
N ALA A 887 -23.76 27.67 -16.29
CA ALA A 887 -24.23 27.82 -17.66
C ALA A 887 -25.10 29.08 -17.94
N ARG A 888 -24.55 30.31 -17.90
CA ARG A 888 -25.34 31.56 -17.82
C ARG A 888 -25.53 32.35 -19.11
N ASP A 889 -24.79 32.11 -20.20
CA ASP A 889 -24.84 32.87 -21.47
C ASP A 889 -24.91 34.40 -21.31
N ASN A 890 -24.07 34.95 -20.45
CA ASN A 890 -24.01 36.39 -20.22
C ASN A 890 -22.94 37.09 -21.08
N GLY A 891 -22.30 36.35 -22.01
CA GLY A 891 -21.18 36.82 -22.82
C GLY A 891 -19.89 37.02 -22.02
N ASN A 892 -19.76 36.31 -20.90
CA ASN A 892 -18.56 36.29 -20.05
C ASN A 892 -17.53 35.26 -20.55
N ASP A 893 -16.51 35.00 -19.72
CA ASP A 893 -15.34 34.20 -20.07
C ASP A 893 -15.61 32.69 -20.01
N ASP A 894 -14.85 31.97 -20.84
CA ASP A 894 -14.73 30.52 -20.80
C ASP A 894 -13.87 30.11 -19.59
N VAL A 895 -14.08 28.91 -19.01
CA VAL A 895 -13.22 28.44 -17.90
C VAL A 895 -11.75 28.47 -18.31
N ILE A 896 -11.47 28.10 -19.56
CA ILE A 896 -10.21 28.39 -20.23
C ILE A 896 -10.48 29.06 -21.58
N SER A 897 -9.96 30.28 -21.78
CA SER A 897 -10.04 31.01 -23.04
C SER A 897 -8.67 31.17 -23.67
N VAL A 898 -8.46 30.58 -24.84
CA VAL A 898 -7.23 30.70 -25.63
C VAL A 898 -7.48 31.63 -26.81
N ILE A 899 -6.69 32.70 -26.89
CA ILE A 899 -6.78 33.77 -27.87
C ILE A 899 -5.40 33.97 -28.47
N THR A 900 -5.20 33.67 -29.75
CA THR A 900 -3.88 33.75 -30.42
C THR A 900 -2.72 32.95 -29.75
N GLY A 901 -3.03 32.01 -28.85
CA GLY A 901 -2.03 31.24 -28.10
C GLY A 901 -1.44 30.06 -28.87
N THR A 902 -0.18 29.69 -28.62
CA THR A 902 0.50 28.62 -29.36
C THR A 902 1.32 27.64 -28.53
N HIS A 903 1.40 26.37 -28.91
CA HIS A 903 2.16 25.34 -28.16
C HIS A 903 1.64 25.18 -26.73
N LEU A 904 0.42 24.65 -26.63
CA LEU A 904 -0.32 24.53 -25.36
C LEU A 904 -0.73 23.08 -25.09
N TRP A 905 -0.64 22.65 -23.83
CA TRP A 905 -1.06 21.32 -23.40
C TRP A 905 -1.96 21.40 -22.17
N PHE A 906 -3.19 20.89 -22.32
CA PHE A 906 -4.18 20.75 -21.26
C PHE A 906 -4.40 19.27 -20.99
N ASP A 907 -4.11 18.81 -19.76
CA ASP A 907 -4.12 17.38 -19.47
C ASP A 907 -4.62 16.97 -18.08
N HIS A 908 -5.43 15.90 -17.99
CA HIS A 908 -6.01 15.44 -16.72
C HIS A 908 -6.78 16.55 -15.97
N LEU A 909 -7.57 17.35 -16.69
CA LEU A 909 -8.39 18.42 -16.10
C LEU A 909 -9.83 17.98 -15.92
N ASP A 910 -10.43 18.29 -14.77
CA ASP A 910 -11.88 18.24 -14.55
C ASP A 910 -12.45 19.64 -14.77
N ILE A 911 -13.04 19.90 -15.93
CA ILE A 911 -13.54 21.23 -16.32
C ILE A 911 -15.07 21.23 -16.28
N SER A 912 -15.67 22.13 -15.50
CA SER A 912 -17.11 22.23 -15.42
C SER A 912 -17.67 23.64 -15.34
N ASP A 913 -18.95 23.76 -15.71
CA ASP A 913 -19.79 24.92 -15.40
C ASP A 913 -19.29 26.25 -15.97
N GLY A 914 -18.69 26.25 -17.16
CA GLY A 914 -18.33 27.47 -17.88
C GLY A 914 -19.53 28.41 -18.12
N GLU A 915 -19.32 29.72 -18.00
CA GLU A 915 -20.39 30.69 -18.26
C GLU A 915 -20.72 30.82 -19.76
N ASP A 916 -19.69 30.78 -20.61
CA ASP A 916 -19.76 30.53 -22.07
C ASP A 916 -19.24 29.10 -22.35
N GLY A 917 -17.97 28.96 -22.75
CA GLY A 917 -17.31 27.67 -22.96
C GLY A 917 -16.66 27.05 -21.71
N ASN A 918 -16.47 25.74 -21.68
CA ASN A 918 -15.53 25.09 -20.76
C ASN A 918 -14.08 25.34 -21.21
N LEU A 919 -13.76 25.14 -22.49
CA LEU A 919 -12.44 25.48 -23.03
C LEU A 919 -12.57 25.86 -24.51
N ASP A 920 -12.39 27.15 -24.80
CA ASP A 920 -12.47 27.69 -26.14
C ASP A 920 -11.10 28.13 -26.69
N ILE A 921 -10.89 27.88 -27.97
CA ILE A 921 -9.71 28.23 -28.76
C ILE A 921 -10.17 29.15 -29.89
N LYS A 922 -9.75 30.40 -29.83
CA LYS A 922 -10.22 31.49 -30.71
C LYS A 922 -9.03 32.14 -31.40
N ARG A 923 -9.30 32.76 -32.55
CA ARG A 923 -8.32 33.50 -33.36
C ARG A 923 -7.18 32.58 -33.82
N GLU A 924 -6.07 33.15 -34.25
CA GLU A 924 -4.92 32.47 -34.87
C GLU A 924 -4.14 31.53 -33.91
N SER A 925 -4.76 31.05 -32.83
CA SER A 925 -4.23 30.05 -31.91
C SER A 925 -3.87 28.75 -32.62
N ASN A 926 -2.80 28.07 -32.20
CA ASN A 926 -2.23 26.97 -32.96
C ASN A 926 -1.43 25.97 -32.11
N TYR A 927 -1.26 24.73 -32.58
CA TYR A 927 -0.41 23.71 -31.94
C TYR A 927 -0.83 23.40 -30.51
N ILE A 928 -2.04 22.84 -30.34
CA ILE A 928 -2.64 22.61 -29.02
C ILE A 928 -3.01 21.12 -28.86
N THR A 929 -2.77 20.57 -27.68
CA THR A 929 -3.24 19.22 -27.28
C THR A 929 -4.13 19.33 -26.04
N ILE A 930 -5.28 18.64 -26.09
CA ILE A 930 -6.20 18.45 -24.96
C ILE A 930 -6.30 16.93 -24.73
N SER A 931 -5.83 16.45 -23.58
CA SER A 931 -5.73 15.01 -23.31
C SER A 931 -6.23 14.62 -21.94
N TRP A 932 -6.91 13.47 -21.82
CA TRP A 932 -7.34 12.94 -20.52
C TRP A 932 -8.20 13.92 -19.69
N CYS A 933 -8.83 14.91 -20.31
CA CYS A 933 -9.68 15.88 -19.62
C CYS A 933 -11.12 15.37 -19.56
N LYS A 934 -11.80 15.66 -18.44
CA LYS A 934 -13.23 15.45 -18.26
C LYS A 934 -13.96 16.79 -18.32
N PHE A 935 -15.00 16.86 -19.12
CA PHE A 935 -15.85 18.04 -19.31
C PHE A 935 -17.27 17.75 -18.82
N SER A 936 -17.85 18.64 -18.02
CA SER A 936 -19.20 18.48 -17.50
C SER A 936 -19.93 19.82 -17.28
N TYR A 937 -21.23 19.76 -17.04
CA TYR A 937 -22.00 20.86 -16.47
C TYR A 937 -22.86 20.29 -15.34
N THR A 938 -22.80 20.92 -14.16
CA THR A 938 -23.57 20.50 -12.98
C THR A 938 -24.80 21.38 -12.77
N SER A 939 -24.78 22.59 -13.31
CA SER A 939 -25.86 23.56 -13.24
C SER A 939 -26.65 23.62 -14.56
N ALA A 940 -27.78 22.91 -14.61
CA ALA A 940 -28.62 22.89 -15.80
C ALA A 940 -29.17 24.28 -16.15
N SER A 941 -28.96 24.74 -17.38
CA SER A 941 -29.50 26.00 -17.90
C SER A 941 -30.11 25.81 -19.26
N THR A 942 -31.27 26.41 -19.49
CA THR A 942 -31.99 26.29 -20.77
C THR A 942 -31.33 27.03 -21.94
N ALA A 943 -30.17 27.66 -21.74
CA ALA A 943 -29.55 28.54 -22.73
C ALA A 943 -28.16 28.11 -23.22
N HIS A 944 -27.27 27.57 -22.36
CA HIS A 944 -25.83 27.59 -22.69
C HIS A 944 -24.95 26.59 -21.93
N GLU A 945 -24.81 25.39 -22.48
CA GLU A 945 -24.05 24.25 -21.93
C GLU A 945 -23.04 23.74 -22.99
N PHE A 946 -22.17 24.63 -23.46
CA PHE A 946 -21.35 24.43 -24.66
C PHE A 946 -19.89 24.17 -24.27
N SER A 947 -19.31 23.03 -24.65
CA SER A 947 -18.01 22.64 -24.07
C SER A 947 -16.82 23.38 -24.69
N ASN A 948 -16.58 23.19 -25.99
CA ASN A 948 -15.33 23.55 -26.64
C ASN A 948 -15.54 24.16 -28.04
N LEU A 949 -15.26 25.44 -28.21
CA LEU A 949 -15.23 26.12 -29.50
C LEU A 949 -13.79 26.19 -30.05
N ILE A 950 -13.59 25.85 -31.32
CA ILE A 950 -12.33 26.03 -32.06
C ILE A 950 -12.64 26.90 -33.27
N GLY A 951 -12.22 28.17 -33.23
CA GLY A 951 -12.52 29.19 -34.23
C GLY A 951 -13.85 29.91 -33.98
N HIS A 952 -13.78 31.18 -33.57
CA HIS A 952 -14.93 31.92 -33.03
C HIS A 952 -15.90 32.49 -34.08
N ASN A 953 -15.43 32.84 -35.28
CA ASN A 953 -16.22 33.58 -36.28
C ASN A 953 -15.92 33.12 -37.71
N ASP A 954 -16.96 32.86 -38.50
CA ASP A 954 -16.84 32.46 -39.91
C ASP A 954 -16.19 33.53 -40.81
N ASP A 955 -16.22 34.80 -40.44
CA ASP A 955 -15.61 35.90 -41.19
C ASP A 955 -14.15 36.17 -40.77
N HIS A 956 -13.67 35.52 -39.71
CA HIS A 956 -12.29 35.67 -39.25
C HIS A 956 -11.35 34.73 -40.01
N ILE A 957 -11.18 35.01 -41.30
CA ILE A 957 -10.40 34.19 -42.23
C ILE A 957 -8.90 34.07 -41.90
N ALA A 958 -8.41 34.80 -40.91
CA ALA A 958 -7.03 34.69 -40.44
C ALA A 958 -6.78 33.36 -39.68
N ASP A 959 -7.84 32.70 -39.20
CA ASP A 959 -7.78 31.36 -38.61
C ASP A 959 -7.35 30.26 -39.61
N ARG A 960 -7.38 30.55 -40.92
CA ARG A 960 -6.84 29.63 -41.93
C ARG A 960 -5.36 29.37 -41.66
N ASP A 961 -4.96 28.12 -41.89
CA ASP A 961 -3.62 27.60 -41.57
C ASP A 961 -3.25 27.61 -40.07
N HIS A 962 -4.17 28.00 -39.19
CA HIS A 962 -4.05 27.92 -37.72
C HIS A 962 -5.07 26.89 -37.16
N SER A 963 -5.43 27.00 -35.87
CA SER A 963 -6.42 26.14 -35.21
C SER A 963 -6.10 24.64 -35.30
N LYS A 964 -4.81 24.29 -35.28
CA LYS A 964 -4.34 22.90 -35.25
C LYS A 964 -4.41 22.36 -33.83
N VAL A 965 -5.36 21.46 -33.58
CA VAL A 965 -5.69 20.96 -32.23
C VAL A 965 -5.81 19.43 -32.24
N THR A 966 -5.24 18.78 -31.22
CA THR A 966 -5.44 17.34 -30.97
C THR A 966 -6.29 17.18 -29.71
N LEU A 967 -7.33 16.35 -29.78
CA LEU A 967 -8.14 15.94 -28.64
C LEU A 967 -8.04 14.42 -28.51
N HIS A 968 -7.49 13.91 -27.40
CA HIS A 968 -7.46 12.47 -27.17
C HIS A 968 -7.75 12.02 -25.73
N HIS A 969 -8.36 10.85 -25.57
CA HIS A 969 -8.71 10.29 -24.26
C HIS A 969 -9.54 11.22 -23.35
N ASN A 970 -10.28 12.17 -23.93
CA ASN A 970 -11.14 13.06 -23.16
C ASN A 970 -12.52 12.45 -22.93
N TYR A 971 -13.15 12.83 -21.81
CA TYR A 971 -14.50 12.43 -21.45
C TYR A 971 -15.45 13.62 -21.44
N TRP A 972 -16.44 13.65 -22.35
CA TRP A 972 -17.58 14.55 -22.20
C TRP A 972 -18.69 13.83 -21.43
N ALA A 973 -18.87 14.24 -20.18
CA ALA A 973 -19.78 13.64 -19.20
C ALA A 973 -21.12 14.40 -19.14
N ALA A 974 -21.93 14.09 -18.11
CA ALA A 974 -23.26 14.64 -17.91
C ALA A 974 -23.31 16.19 -17.97
N GLY A 975 -24.42 16.71 -18.50
CA GLY A 975 -24.70 18.13 -18.62
C GLY A 975 -24.17 18.82 -19.89
N VAL A 976 -23.25 18.22 -20.65
CA VAL A 976 -22.73 18.85 -21.88
C VAL A 976 -23.69 18.67 -23.06
N LYS A 977 -24.15 19.78 -23.67
CA LYS A 977 -25.12 19.74 -24.78
C LYS A 977 -24.51 19.80 -26.16
N GLN A 978 -23.51 20.65 -26.36
CA GLN A 978 -22.90 20.80 -27.69
C GLN A 978 -21.48 21.31 -27.68
N ARG A 979 -20.86 21.33 -28.87
CA ARG A 979 -19.48 21.76 -29.13
C ARG A 979 -18.44 20.86 -28.44
N MET A 980 -18.37 19.60 -28.84
CA MET A 980 -17.42 18.59 -28.33
C MET A 980 -16.42 18.10 -29.41
N PRO A 981 -15.58 18.93 -30.04
CA PRO A 981 -15.62 20.39 -30.13
C PRO A 981 -16.51 20.87 -31.30
N ARG A 982 -16.70 22.18 -31.43
CA ARG A 982 -17.17 22.83 -32.66
C ARG A 982 -16.02 23.54 -33.36
N VAL A 983 -15.77 23.22 -34.63
CA VAL A 983 -14.55 23.63 -35.35
C VAL A 983 -14.85 24.51 -36.57
N ARG A 984 -14.00 25.51 -36.80
CA ARG A 984 -13.89 26.27 -38.06
C ARG A 984 -12.44 26.35 -38.50
N PHE A 985 -12.19 26.27 -39.82
CA PHE A 985 -10.90 26.38 -40.53
C PHE A 985 -9.80 25.37 -40.14
N GLY A 986 -9.74 24.93 -38.88
CA GLY A 986 -8.65 24.16 -38.30
C GLY A 986 -8.56 22.72 -38.77
N GLN A 987 -7.34 22.19 -38.68
CA GLN A 987 -7.02 20.78 -38.83
C GLN A 987 -7.04 20.12 -37.45
N VAL A 988 -8.14 19.43 -37.12
CA VAL A 988 -8.37 18.92 -35.76
C VAL A 988 -8.37 17.39 -35.77
N HIS A 989 -7.49 16.81 -34.95
CA HIS A 989 -7.37 15.37 -34.75
C HIS A 989 -8.12 14.96 -33.49
N ILE A 990 -9.13 14.10 -33.62
CA ILE A 990 -10.02 13.70 -32.54
C ILE A 990 -9.89 12.18 -32.41
N VAL A 991 -9.13 11.69 -31.42
CA VAL A 991 -8.77 10.27 -31.32
C VAL A 991 -8.97 9.66 -29.93
N ASN A 992 -9.49 8.44 -29.81
CA ASN A 992 -9.66 7.73 -28.54
C ASN A 992 -10.47 8.47 -27.44
N ASN A 993 -11.41 9.35 -27.80
CA ASN A 993 -12.23 10.05 -26.82
C ASN A 993 -13.54 9.31 -26.52
N TYR A 994 -14.13 9.61 -25.37
CA TYR A 994 -15.41 9.08 -24.94
C TYR A 994 -16.47 10.19 -24.81
N TYR A 995 -17.59 10.01 -25.52
CA TYR A 995 -18.71 10.93 -25.54
C TYR A 995 -19.94 10.24 -24.95
N ARG A 996 -20.50 10.80 -23.87
CA ARG A 996 -21.74 10.29 -23.29
C ARG A 996 -22.71 11.39 -22.92
N SER A 997 -23.98 11.16 -23.21
CA SER A 997 -25.10 11.99 -22.75
C SER A 997 -25.99 11.17 -21.84
N ASP A 998 -25.77 11.24 -20.53
CA ASP A 998 -26.68 10.65 -19.55
C ASP A 998 -28.03 11.41 -19.57
N SER A 999 -29.11 10.73 -19.99
CA SER A 999 -30.56 11.09 -19.96
C SER A 999 -31.06 12.50 -20.35
N ASP A 1000 -30.23 13.54 -20.41
CA ASP A 1000 -30.64 14.92 -20.61
C ASP A 1000 -30.72 15.29 -22.10
N GLY A 1001 -30.18 14.44 -22.97
CA GLY A 1001 -30.04 14.64 -24.41
C GLY A 1001 -29.01 15.71 -24.76
N ASN A 1002 -28.00 15.40 -25.58
CA ASN A 1002 -27.14 16.40 -26.20
C ASN A 1002 -27.69 16.83 -27.57
N ASP A 1003 -27.38 18.06 -28.01
CA ASP A 1003 -27.76 18.56 -29.33
C ASP A 1003 -26.84 17.98 -30.41
N TYR A 1004 -25.52 18.10 -30.23
CA TYR A 1004 -24.52 17.39 -31.04
C TYR A 1004 -23.18 17.29 -30.33
N CYS A 1005 -22.37 16.27 -30.64
CA CYS A 1005 -20.99 16.20 -30.17
C CYS A 1005 -20.09 17.10 -31.03
N ILE A 1006 -19.68 16.63 -32.20
CA ILE A 1006 -18.70 17.32 -33.05
C ILE A 1006 -19.41 18.24 -34.04
N GLY A 1007 -19.07 19.53 -34.03
CA GLY A 1007 -19.61 20.52 -34.96
C GLY A 1007 -18.63 20.83 -36.09
N ALA A 1008 -18.88 20.35 -37.31
CA ALA A 1008 -18.09 20.67 -38.50
C ALA A 1008 -18.58 21.97 -39.14
N GLY A 1009 -17.91 23.09 -38.81
CA GLY A 1009 -18.22 24.43 -39.32
C GLY A 1009 -17.48 24.78 -40.61
N LYS A 1010 -17.39 26.09 -40.90
CA LYS A 1010 -16.78 26.61 -42.12
C LYS A 1010 -15.32 26.16 -42.26
N GLU A 1011 -15.01 25.53 -43.38
CA GLU A 1011 -13.69 25.08 -43.82
C GLU A 1011 -12.97 24.14 -42.83
N ALA A 1012 -13.68 23.54 -41.87
CA ALA A 1012 -13.09 22.57 -40.95
C ALA A 1012 -12.52 21.34 -41.67
N ASP A 1013 -11.40 20.82 -41.17
CA ASP A 1013 -10.67 19.65 -41.68
C ASP A 1013 -10.46 18.67 -40.52
N LEU A 1014 -11.34 17.67 -40.41
CA LEU A 1014 -11.47 16.81 -39.21
C LEU A 1014 -11.09 15.36 -39.50
N LEU A 1015 -10.17 14.83 -38.71
CA LEU A 1015 -9.89 13.39 -38.66
C LEU A 1015 -10.34 12.85 -37.29
N ILE A 1016 -11.33 11.94 -37.31
CA ILE A 1016 -12.02 11.43 -36.12
C ILE A 1016 -11.80 9.91 -36.05
N GLU A 1017 -10.98 9.44 -35.12
CA GLU A 1017 -10.52 8.04 -35.07
C GLU A 1017 -10.72 7.36 -33.70
N ASN A 1018 -11.14 6.09 -33.65
CA ASN A 1018 -11.20 5.29 -32.42
C ASN A 1018 -11.97 5.92 -31.23
N ASN A 1019 -12.92 6.82 -31.48
CA ASN A 1019 -13.74 7.39 -30.43
C ASN A 1019 -14.96 6.52 -30.13
N VAL A 1020 -15.43 6.58 -28.89
CA VAL A 1020 -16.67 5.92 -28.45
C VAL A 1020 -17.76 6.98 -28.22
N PHE A 1021 -18.87 6.84 -28.93
CA PHE A 1021 -20.06 7.68 -28.81
C PHE A 1021 -21.21 6.85 -28.25
N GLU A 1022 -21.63 7.15 -27.03
CA GLU A 1022 -22.63 6.37 -26.31
C GLU A 1022 -23.80 7.25 -25.87
N LEU A 1023 -25.03 6.86 -26.19
CA LEU A 1023 -26.26 7.58 -25.79
C LEU A 1023 -26.33 9.05 -26.27
N VAL A 1024 -25.63 9.39 -27.35
CA VAL A 1024 -25.60 10.76 -27.89
C VAL A 1024 -26.54 10.96 -29.07
N THR A 1025 -27.30 12.07 -29.12
CA THR A 1025 -28.29 12.33 -30.17
C THR A 1025 -27.65 12.50 -31.55
N ASN A 1026 -26.65 13.37 -31.67
CA ASN A 1026 -25.95 13.63 -32.93
C ASN A 1026 -24.43 13.60 -32.74
N PRO A 1027 -23.73 12.53 -33.15
CA PRO A 1027 -22.27 12.50 -33.09
C PRO A 1027 -21.61 13.63 -33.90
N LEU A 1028 -22.17 13.94 -35.07
CA LEU A 1028 -21.68 14.99 -35.96
C LEU A 1028 -22.81 15.98 -36.31
N ASN A 1029 -22.46 17.24 -36.54
CA ASN A 1029 -23.35 18.25 -37.09
C ASN A 1029 -22.61 19.19 -38.05
N TYR A 1030 -23.12 19.32 -39.28
CA TYR A 1030 -22.55 20.19 -40.32
C TYR A 1030 -23.15 21.59 -40.25
N ILE A 1031 -22.40 22.53 -39.67
CA ILE A 1031 -22.90 23.87 -39.41
C ILE A 1031 -22.60 24.76 -40.61
N GLY A 1032 -23.64 25.09 -41.38
CA GLY A 1032 -23.54 25.92 -42.59
C GLY A 1032 -23.06 25.18 -43.85
N GLY A 1033 -22.84 23.86 -43.77
CA GLY A 1033 -22.55 22.99 -44.93
C GLY A 1033 -21.25 23.31 -45.68
N ALA A 1034 -20.26 23.88 -45.00
CA ALA A 1034 -19.06 24.44 -45.62
C ALA A 1034 -17.74 23.82 -45.12
N ALA A 1035 -17.77 22.64 -44.50
CA ALA A 1035 -16.56 21.93 -44.07
C ALA A 1035 -15.72 21.47 -45.27
N THR A 1036 -14.39 21.48 -45.11
CA THR A 1036 -13.44 21.03 -46.12
C THR A 1036 -13.38 19.51 -46.17
N ALA A 1037 -13.22 18.89 -44.99
CA ALA A 1037 -13.16 17.44 -44.86
C ALA A 1037 -13.60 16.99 -43.45
N VAL A 1038 -14.23 15.82 -43.39
CA VAL A 1038 -14.53 15.07 -42.16
C VAL A 1038 -14.38 13.60 -42.49
N ASN A 1039 -13.45 12.92 -41.83
CA ASN A 1039 -13.25 11.47 -41.92
C ASN A 1039 -13.44 10.78 -40.57
N LEU A 1040 -14.01 9.58 -40.62
CA LEU A 1040 -14.40 8.77 -39.47
C LEU A 1040 -13.74 7.39 -39.59
N ASN A 1041 -12.73 7.09 -38.77
CA ASN A 1041 -12.02 5.82 -38.79
C ASN A 1041 -12.25 5.04 -37.49
N ASN A 1042 -12.81 3.83 -37.58
CA ASN A 1042 -12.92 2.89 -36.45
C ASN A 1042 -13.55 3.48 -35.16
N ASN A 1043 -14.54 4.35 -35.28
CA ASN A 1043 -15.29 4.87 -34.14
C ASN A 1043 -16.44 3.91 -33.77
N LEU A 1044 -16.72 3.78 -32.48
CA LEU A 1044 -17.83 3.00 -31.95
C LEU A 1044 -19.04 3.91 -31.66
N PHE A 1045 -20.22 3.53 -32.15
CA PHE A 1045 -21.46 4.28 -31.96
C PHE A 1045 -22.52 3.39 -31.32
N THR A 1046 -22.81 3.64 -30.05
CA THR A 1046 -23.79 2.89 -29.27
C THR A 1046 -24.95 3.81 -28.92
N ASN A 1047 -26.16 3.50 -29.39
CA ASN A 1047 -27.35 4.34 -29.20
C ASN A 1047 -27.15 5.81 -29.64
N ALA A 1048 -26.42 6.00 -30.74
CA ALA A 1048 -26.06 7.32 -31.24
C ALA A 1048 -26.66 7.57 -32.65
N PRO A 1049 -27.94 7.94 -32.79
CA PRO A 1049 -28.65 7.83 -34.07
C PRO A 1049 -28.33 8.92 -35.11
N GLY A 1050 -27.80 10.08 -34.72
CA GLY A 1050 -27.62 11.24 -35.62
C GLY A 1050 -26.52 11.13 -36.67
N ASP A 1051 -26.12 12.26 -37.25
CA ASP A 1051 -25.24 12.31 -38.42
C ASP A 1051 -23.85 11.71 -38.15
N LYS A 1052 -23.31 11.02 -39.17
CA LYS A 1052 -22.02 10.31 -39.22
C LYS A 1052 -21.45 10.32 -40.65
N THR A 1053 -21.89 11.27 -41.48
CA THR A 1053 -21.47 11.34 -42.88
C THR A 1053 -20.06 11.89 -42.99
N GLU A 1054 -19.25 11.28 -43.85
CA GLU A 1054 -17.93 11.78 -44.21
C GLU A 1054 -18.02 12.76 -45.40
N THR A 1055 -17.05 13.67 -45.49
CA THR A 1055 -16.89 14.56 -46.63
C THR A 1055 -15.41 14.82 -46.91
N GLY A 1056 -15.06 15.04 -48.18
CA GLY A 1056 -13.69 15.38 -48.58
C GLY A 1056 -12.66 14.31 -48.21
N THR A 1057 -11.44 14.74 -47.94
CA THR A 1057 -10.33 13.90 -47.46
C THR A 1057 -9.55 14.72 -46.46
N ALA A 1058 -9.54 14.27 -45.22
CA ALA A 1058 -8.93 14.96 -44.11
C ALA A 1058 -7.41 14.91 -44.19
N PHE A 1059 -6.77 15.82 -43.47
CA PHE A 1059 -5.32 15.80 -43.30
C PHE A 1059 -4.83 14.49 -42.66
N THR A 1060 -3.55 14.19 -42.87
CA THR A 1060 -2.84 13.12 -42.15
C THR A 1060 -2.05 13.75 -40.99
N PRO A 1061 -2.20 13.27 -39.74
CA PRO A 1061 -1.44 13.75 -38.61
C PRO A 1061 0.08 13.66 -38.88
N PRO A 1062 0.84 14.76 -38.73
CA PRO A 1062 2.28 14.75 -39.03
C PRO A 1062 3.14 14.37 -37.80
N TYR A 1063 2.54 13.76 -36.78
CA TYR A 1063 3.17 13.34 -35.54
C TYR A 1063 2.85 11.86 -35.25
N ALA A 1064 3.67 11.22 -34.44
CA ALA A 1064 3.42 9.85 -33.98
C ALA A 1064 2.30 9.83 -32.93
N TYR A 1065 1.46 8.81 -33.00
CA TYR A 1065 0.43 8.52 -32.01
C TYR A 1065 0.08 7.04 -32.06
N THR A 1066 -0.57 6.59 -31.01
CA THR A 1066 -1.05 5.24 -30.75
C THR A 1066 -2.56 5.24 -30.77
N MET A 1067 -3.15 4.12 -31.19
CA MET A 1067 -4.60 3.94 -31.17
C MET A 1067 -4.93 2.90 -30.11
N THR A 1068 -5.65 3.33 -29.08
CA THR A 1068 -6.26 2.42 -28.10
C THR A 1068 -7.32 1.60 -28.82
N PRO A 1069 -7.41 0.27 -28.59
CA PRO A 1069 -8.51 -0.53 -29.10
C PRO A 1069 -9.86 0.12 -28.77
N VAL A 1070 -10.70 0.34 -29.77
CA VAL A 1070 -11.91 1.17 -29.62
C VAL A 1070 -12.89 0.64 -28.55
N ASN A 1071 -12.87 -0.66 -28.29
CA ASN A 1071 -13.65 -1.32 -27.24
C ASN A 1071 -13.14 -1.07 -25.82
N GLU A 1072 -11.87 -0.66 -25.65
CA GLU A 1072 -11.27 -0.35 -24.35
C GLU A 1072 -11.30 1.15 -24.03
N VAL A 1073 -11.54 1.98 -25.05
CA VAL A 1073 -11.56 3.45 -24.92
C VAL A 1073 -12.57 3.91 -23.88
N GLU A 1074 -13.76 3.30 -23.79
CA GLU A 1074 -14.75 3.69 -22.76
C GLU A 1074 -14.20 3.48 -21.35
N ASP A 1075 -13.78 2.25 -21.03
CA ASP A 1075 -13.34 1.89 -19.67
C ASP A 1075 -12.09 2.68 -19.27
N LEU A 1076 -11.12 2.77 -20.20
CA LEU A 1076 -9.87 3.47 -19.96
C LEU A 1076 -10.09 4.98 -19.71
N VAL A 1077 -10.93 5.61 -20.54
CA VAL A 1077 -11.20 7.05 -20.42
C VAL A 1077 -12.07 7.36 -19.21
N ARG A 1078 -13.09 6.53 -18.90
CA ARG A 1078 -13.89 6.69 -17.68
C ARG A 1078 -13.06 6.60 -16.41
N TYR A 1079 -12.07 5.72 -16.40
CA TYR A 1079 -11.19 5.52 -15.25
C TYR A 1079 -10.14 6.63 -15.10
N SER A 1080 -9.57 7.08 -16.22
CA SER A 1080 -8.33 7.87 -16.18
C SER A 1080 -8.51 9.36 -16.50
N ALA A 1081 -9.62 9.77 -17.14
CA ALA A 1081 -9.84 11.17 -17.49
C ALA A 1081 -10.32 12.00 -16.28
N GLY A 1082 -9.75 13.19 -16.12
CA GLY A 1082 -10.00 14.09 -14.98
C GLY A 1082 -8.82 14.15 -14.01
N GLN A 1083 -9.01 14.85 -12.89
CA GLN A 1083 -7.99 14.98 -11.86
C GLN A 1083 -7.81 13.66 -11.10
N ARG A 1084 -6.56 13.36 -10.72
CA ARG A 1084 -6.19 12.15 -9.96
C ARG A 1084 -4.98 12.38 -9.06
N GLU A 1085 -4.60 11.36 -8.28
CA GLU A 1085 -3.34 11.36 -7.55
C GLU A 1085 -2.17 11.46 -8.54
N LEU A 1086 -1.17 12.32 -8.27
CA LEU A 1086 -0.07 12.56 -9.21
C LEU A 1086 0.71 11.29 -9.56
N ARG A 1087 0.87 10.36 -8.60
CA ARG A 1087 1.53 9.06 -8.79
C ARG A 1087 0.78 8.12 -9.74
N ASP A 1088 -0.51 8.36 -9.94
CA ASP A 1088 -1.35 7.49 -10.76
C ASP A 1088 -1.45 8.05 -12.19
N ILE A 1089 -0.96 9.26 -12.49
CA ILE A 1089 -1.03 9.87 -13.82
C ILE A 1089 -0.38 8.96 -14.87
N ILE A 1090 -1.21 8.41 -15.76
CA ILE A 1090 -0.77 7.53 -16.84
C ILE A 1090 -0.08 8.36 -17.93
N CYS A 1091 1.22 8.10 -18.13
CA CYS A 1091 2.05 8.84 -19.08
C CYS A 1091 2.25 8.18 -20.45
N SER A 1092 1.82 6.93 -20.61
CA SER A 1092 1.94 6.18 -21.87
C SER A 1092 0.76 5.23 -22.04
N ASP A 1093 0.45 4.83 -23.26
CA ASP A 1093 -0.56 3.79 -23.56
C ASP A 1093 -0.08 2.38 -23.17
N GLN A 1094 0.90 2.27 -22.26
CA GLN A 1094 1.34 1.02 -21.66
C GLN A 1094 0.68 0.94 -20.29
N ILE A 1095 -0.45 0.27 -20.26
CA ILE A 1095 -1.12 -0.17 -19.04
C ILE A 1095 -0.48 -1.52 -18.67
N GLU A 1096 -0.37 -1.81 -17.36
CA GLU A 1096 -0.09 -3.17 -16.88
C GLU A 1096 -1.16 -4.11 -17.42
N SER A 1097 -0.79 -4.87 -18.45
CA SER A 1097 -1.53 -6.05 -18.85
C SER A 1097 -1.03 -7.22 -18.02
N ASP A 1098 -1.95 -8.09 -17.64
CA ASP A 1098 -1.59 -9.38 -17.07
C ASP A 1098 -0.83 -10.24 -18.11
N CYS A 1099 -0.39 -11.45 -17.76
CA CYS A 1099 0.38 -12.25 -18.73
C CYS A 1099 -0.44 -12.71 -19.95
N ASN A 1100 -1.76 -12.47 -19.97
CA ASN A 1100 -2.70 -12.79 -21.06
C ASN A 1100 -2.98 -11.57 -21.94
N GLU A 1101 -2.23 -10.48 -21.73
CA GLU A 1101 -2.44 -9.19 -22.39
C GLU A 1101 -3.79 -8.55 -22.01
N ASP A 1102 -4.45 -9.00 -20.94
CA ASP A 1102 -5.68 -8.39 -20.44
C ASP A 1102 -5.34 -7.20 -19.54
N LEU A 1103 -5.86 -6.03 -19.92
CA LEU A 1103 -5.74 -4.81 -19.16
C LEU A 1103 -6.43 -4.97 -17.80
N PHE A 1104 -5.67 -4.82 -16.71
CA PHE A 1104 -6.12 -5.10 -15.34
C PHE A 1104 -6.55 -6.56 -15.09
N GLY A 1105 -6.12 -7.48 -15.93
CA GLY A 1105 -6.38 -8.89 -15.74
C GLY A 1105 -5.62 -9.45 -14.54
N THR A 1106 -6.01 -10.65 -14.09
CA THR A 1106 -5.41 -11.32 -12.92
C THR A 1106 -4.56 -12.53 -13.32
N ALA A 1107 -4.31 -12.73 -14.62
CA ALA A 1107 -3.51 -13.83 -15.10
C ALA A 1107 -2.04 -13.64 -14.73
N THR A 1108 -1.44 -14.69 -14.18
CA THR A 1108 -0.04 -14.71 -13.76
C THR A 1108 0.67 -15.88 -14.42
N VAL A 1109 1.99 -15.76 -14.61
CA VAL A 1109 2.78 -16.91 -15.08
C VAL A 1109 2.92 -17.88 -13.92
N ASP A 1110 2.37 -19.07 -14.06
CA ASP A 1110 2.39 -20.09 -13.01
C ASP A 1110 3.70 -20.89 -12.94
N ASP A 1111 3.77 -21.85 -12.00
CA ASP A 1111 4.97 -22.67 -11.76
C ASP A 1111 5.32 -23.59 -12.94
N CYS A 1112 4.38 -23.79 -13.88
CA CYS A 1112 4.59 -24.53 -15.13
C CYS A 1112 5.13 -23.61 -16.26
N GLY A 1113 5.23 -22.29 -16.02
CA GLY A 1113 5.67 -21.28 -16.98
C GLY A 1113 4.61 -20.88 -17.99
N ILE A 1114 3.33 -21.14 -17.70
CA ILE A 1114 2.19 -20.83 -18.56
C ILE A 1114 1.44 -19.63 -17.95
N CYS A 1115 0.93 -18.74 -18.78
CA CYS A 1115 0.03 -17.71 -18.30
C CYS A 1115 -1.33 -18.32 -17.91
N SER A 1116 -1.69 -18.25 -16.63
CA SER A 1116 -2.89 -18.88 -16.08
C SER A 1116 -3.54 -18.01 -14.99
N GLY A 1117 -4.82 -18.25 -14.72
CA GLY A 1117 -5.67 -17.29 -14.01
C GLY A 1117 -6.22 -16.20 -14.94
N GLY A 1118 -6.93 -15.21 -14.42
CA GLY A 1118 -7.59 -14.18 -15.25
C GLY A 1118 -8.55 -14.77 -16.29
N LEU A 1119 -8.59 -14.18 -17.49
CA LEU A 1119 -9.45 -14.63 -18.60
C LEU A 1119 -8.76 -15.67 -19.52
N THR A 1120 -7.57 -16.16 -19.15
CA THR A 1120 -6.83 -17.17 -19.93
C THR A 1120 -7.63 -18.45 -20.17
N GLY A 1121 -8.57 -18.77 -19.27
CA GLY A 1121 -9.25 -20.06 -19.24
C GLY A 1121 -8.34 -21.22 -18.80
N VAL A 1122 -7.12 -20.92 -18.31
CA VAL A 1122 -6.15 -21.89 -17.79
C VAL A 1122 -6.16 -21.81 -16.27
N VAL A 1123 -6.34 -22.96 -15.61
CA VAL A 1123 -6.32 -23.05 -14.15
C VAL A 1123 -4.87 -23.08 -13.68
N PRO A 1124 -4.44 -22.20 -12.76
CA PRO A 1124 -3.06 -22.19 -12.29
C PRO A 1124 -2.59 -23.56 -11.81
N ASN A 1125 -1.46 -24.03 -12.37
CA ASN A 1125 -0.79 -25.29 -12.01
C ASN A 1125 -1.57 -26.59 -12.32
N ASP A 1126 -2.71 -26.55 -13.00
CA ASP A 1126 -3.54 -27.75 -13.26
C ASP A 1126 -3.01 -28.60 -14.45
N ASP A 1127 -2.21 -27.98 -15.32
CA ASP A 1127 -1.81 -28.52 -16.62
C ASP A 1127 -0.30 -28.74 -16.80
N CYS A 1128 0.43 -28.91 -15.70
CA CYS A 1128 1.83 -29.38 -15.66
C CYS A 1128 2.07 -30.77 -16.31
N THR A 1129 1.06 -31.37 -16.97
CA THR A 1129 1.16 -32.62 -17.74
C THR A 1129 0.73 -32.52 -19.22
N ILE A 1130 0.44 -31.33 -19.78
CA ILE A 1130 0.01 -31.22 -21.19
C ILE A 1130 1.20 -31.39 -22.16
N THR A 1131 1.32 -32.60 -22.71
CA THR A 1131 2.17 -32.93 -23.87
C THR A 1131 1.49 -32.63 -25.22
N SER A 1132 0.79 -31.51 -25.36
CA SER A 1132 0.24 -31.11 -26.67
C SER A 1132 0.23 -29.60 -26.86
N VAL A 1133 1.20 -29.12 -27.65
CA VAL A 1133 1.14 -27.82 -28.31
C VAL A 1133 -0.08 -27.84 -29.24
N ASN A 1134 -1.08 -27.00 -28.94
CA ASN A 1134 -2.11 -26.66 -29.91
C ASN A 1134 -1.83 -25.24 -30.42
N SER A 1135 -1.52 -25.18 -31.70
CA SER A 1135 -1.10 -24.02 -32.46
C SER A 1135 -2.26 -23.05 -32.68
N GLN A 1136 -2.36 -21.96 -31.90
CA GLN A 1136 -3.01 -20.71 -32.31
C GLN A 1136 -2.38 -19.52 -31.57
N ILE A 1137 -1.12 -19.21 -31.86
CA ILE A 1137 -0.62 -17.84 -31.77
C ILE A 1137 -0.43 -17.38 -33.21
N ASN A 1138 -1.24 -16.42 -33.62
CA ASN A 1138 -1.08 -15.72 -34.89
C ASN A 1138 0.10 -14.76 -34.75
N ASP A 1139 1.32 -15.26 -34.98
CA ASP A 1139 2.47 -14.41 -35.23
C ASP A 1139 2.24 -13.56 -36.49
N SER A 1140 1.86 -12.30 -36.29
CA SER A 1140 2.03 -11.23 -37.27
C SER A 1140 3.17 -10.34 -36.79
N ILE A 1141 4.41 -10.80 -36.97
CA ILE A 1141 5.60 -9.97 -36.87
C ILE A 1141 5.55 -8.95 -38.01
N TYR A 1142 5.22 -7.69 -37.70
CA TYR A 1142 5.42 -6.57 -38.60
C TYR A 1142 6.91 -6.19 -38.64
N LEU A 1143 7.58 -6.60 -39.71
CA LEU A 1143 8.87 -6.02 -40.10
C LEU A 1143 8.60 -4.65 -40.74
N PHE A 1144 8.99 -3.57 -40.07
CA PHE A 1144 9.07 -2.26 -40.72
C PHE A 1144 10.13 -2.28 -41.83
N PRO A 1145 9.82 -1.84 -43.06
CA PRO A 1145 10.83 -1.55 -44.06
C PRO A 1145 11.36 -0.13 -43.81
N ASN A 1146 12.63 0.01 -43.42
CA ASN A 1146 13.32 1.30 -43.53
C ASN A 1146 14.09 1.33 -44.86
N PRO A 1147 13.72 2.20 -45.83
CA PRO A 1147 14.56 2.47 -46.98
C PRO A 1147 15.42 3.69 -46.67
N THR A 1148 16.71 3.48 -46.40
CA THR A 1148 17.81 4.02 -47.22
C THR A 1148 19.15 3.81 -46.53
N ASN A 1149 20.12 3.47 -47.39
CA ASN A 1149 21.50 3.15 -47.07
C ASN A 1149 22.19 4.27 -46.29
N ASP A 1150 22.96 3.90 -45.26
CA ASP A 1150 24.39 4.14 -45.30
C ASP A 1150 25.15 3.15 -44.39
N PHE A 1151 26.17 2.53 -44.97
CA PHE A 1151 27.06 1.59 -44.31
C PHE A 1151 27.95 2.32 -43.30
N ILE A 1152 27.96 1.91 -42.03
CA ILE A 1152 29.12 2.11 -41.16
C ILE A 1152 29.56 0.76 -40.58
N ASN A 1153 30.83 0.49 -40.83
CA ASN A 1153 31.58 -0.72 -40.52
C ASN A 1153 31.77 -0.87 -39.00
N ILE A 1154 31.52 -2.07 -38.49
CA ILE A 1154 31.78 -2.45 -37.10
C ILE A 1154 33.26 -2.86 -36.99
N SER A 1155 34.01 -2.25 -36.08
CA SER A 1155 35.22 -2.87 -35.51
C SER A 1155 35.34 -2.57 -34.02
N GLU A 1156 35.07 -3.61 -33.23
CA GLU A 1156 35.70 -3.98 -31.96
C GLU A 1156 35.94 -2.90 -30.89
N SER A 1157 35.04 -2.83 -29.90
CA SER A 1157 35.36 -2.97 -28.46
C SER A 1157 34.23 -2.41 -27.58
N THR A 1158 33.42 -3.28 -26.97
CA THR A 1158 33.10 -3.32 -25.52
C THR A 1158 32.00 -4.34 -25.23
N THR A 1159 32.28 -5.18 -24.25
CA THR A 1159 31.46 -6.26 -23.69
C THR A 1159 30.50 -5.72 -22.62
N TRP A 1160 29.23 -6.15 -22.65
CA TRP A 1160 28.33 -6.15 -21.49
C TRP A 1160 28.11 -7.58 -21.01
N LYS A 1161 28.12 -7.78 -19.69
CA LYS A 1161 28.10 -9.08 -19.00
C LYS A 1161 26.68 -9.65 -18.91
N LEU A 1162 26.64 -10.96 -19.14
CA LEU A 1162 25.57 -11.94 -18.97
C LEU A 1162 25.08 -12.05 -17.52
N VAL A 1163 23.77 -12.26 -17.31
CA VAL A 1163 23.25 -13.00 -16.16
C VAL A 1163 22.65 -14.30 -16.70
N ASP A 1164 23.12 -15.41 -16.12
CA ASP A 1164 22.96 -16.80 -16.56
C ASP A 1164 21.56 -17.38 -16.32
N VAL A 1165 21.11 -18.17 -17.30
CA VAL A 1165 19.99 -19.12 -17.23
C VAL A 1165 20.58 -20.54 -17.19
N TYR A 1166 20.16 -21.35 -16.22
CA TYR A 1166 20.29 -22.82 -16.21
C TYR A 1166 19.09 -23.37 -15.42
N GLY A 1167 18.32 -24.38 -15.85
CA GLY A 1167 18.35 -25.24 -17.02
C GLY A 1167 17.64 -26.56 -16.69
N ALA A 1168 16.88 -27.14 -17.63
CA ALA A 1168 16.55 -28.57 -17.61
C ALA A 1168 16.35 -29.09 -19.04
N ILE A 1169 17.28 -29.93 -19.47
CA ILE A 1169 17.29 -30.62 -20.77
C ILE A 1169 16.57 -31.97 -20.60
N ILE A 1170 15.55 -32.25 -21.43
CA ILE A 1170 15.21 -33.63 -21.80
C ILE A 1170 15.21 -33.73 -23.32
N SER A 1171 16.23 -34.41 -23.83
CA SER A 1171 16.37 -34.77 -25.24
C SER A 1171 15.36 -35.86 -25.63
N ASN A 1172 14.55 -35.64 -26.67
CA ASN A 1172 13.95 -36.74 -27.43
C ASN A 1172 14.66 -36.88 -28.77
N GLY A 1173 15.35 -38.01 -28.91
CA GLY A 1173 16.14 -38.35 -30.07
C GLY A 1173 15.28 -38.54 -31.32
N THR A 1174 15.91 -38.22 -32.46
CA THR A 1174 15.55 -38.62 -33.83
C THR A 1174 14.55 -37.74 -34.59
N GLY A 1175 14.98 -36.49 -34.85
CA GLY A 1175 15.33 -36.11 -36.22
C GLY A 1175 14.25 -35.46 -37.09
N LYS A 1176 14.18 -34.12 -37.04
CA LYS A 1176 14.38 -33.19 -38.17
C LYS A 1176 14.14 -31.76 -37.68
N LYS A 1177 15.02 -30.87 -38.13
CA LYS A 1177 15.01 -29.41 -37.96
C LYS A 1177 13.64 -28.79 -38.30
N ILE A 1178 13.17 -27.82 -37.52
CA ILE A 1178 13.35 -26.39 -37.80
C ILE A 1178 13.78 -25.74 -36.50
#